data_AF-A0AA92TCM1-F1
#
_entry.id   AF-A0AA92TCM1-F1
#
_cell.length_a   1.000
_cell.length_b   1.000
_cell.length_c   1.000
_cell.angle_alpha   90.00
_cell.angle_beta   90.00
_cell.angle_gamma   90.00
#
_symmetry.space_group_name_H-M   'P 1'
#
loop_
_entity.id
_entity.type
_entity.pdbx_description
1 polymer ?
#
loop_
_entity_poly.entity_id
_entity_poly.type
_entity_poly.pdbx_seq_one_letter_code
_entity_poly.pdbx_strand_id
1 'polypeptide(L)'
;MALLSQIRGSVLESQLLNMMVSPNPYDFKQSIREFRHLLKEKDAERYEIYHSSFRLFVTHKLGSIIGFTNDQIGKYCLAHKDLPYSIENTLHHLVNGSDVMKGLEMCNQEWADLCAMHDVSPDLIMHDIKECLALAVDNGLPIEVIRLMLLAQRIENRCDSIMVDHVDAFIDLSLLRGKPDVAMKYIVRDNRLLVDLPRAMSYLRIMFELNYKEQALDLAESIEAKIRQILEDKSQKYIDTYVFVAKGFLIVEGVLAGVENQKDLVGYLTHTLNYLKADTEEQTNEMISSIRSEIIAYQLSNHVRSGKIVDFDKHLKRLDTNWDERIVMLLINVIHLYEVKDSELHKIGYNESFNFCLKKLEDVLLQHDFAFSNEDIKKILAVLIGKPIQACVIKKLLEKYKPELLPFSFRNANGVDVEVNSVFEYYIQSFYKAYEDDDFSLPELNRNYKDDGSWEKYIEMLVARTAYIHGLLRMRTDGDDLSSIYVKFKDILDCLDFSFEERINWKRSYLLPEKLIPFLYTKLAEIYGDFFADRIDDLMEHVKSRMSNQLCLYREGYCDTLIGMAKILGEKNMRMQALFFADEAVKFILYAVMNRWERCNYLLQLCCEYARWGETLKVQTTYAEVLKSSMGPDWYKEAQLDLINEFRKSDIPLDAVQVAHMAAIFEEASGEMTFQRYVQQEKNEFVATIAKTSSLSDAIGYYMFETLPSPESIICNAEEWKVDMPKLGDGYDLGANHLIEASAICQLLRECKAISPYIRYAISELFWENWDKLHNDNQYASLHSEIIVELGMEKSIENLLAELKNRLKIS
;
A
#
# COMPACT_ATOMS: atom_id res chain seq x y z
N MET A 1 11.98 -34.74 -28.45
CA MET A 1 11.62 -35.29 -27.12
C MET A 1 12.48 -34.76 -25.99
N ALA A 2 13.83 -34.86 -26.04
CA ALA A 2 14.69 -34.26 -25.01
C ALA A 2 14.38 -32.76 -24.79
N LEU A 3 14.35 -31.97 -25.87
CA LEU A 3 13.96 -30.56 -25.85
C LEU A 3 12.59 -30.33 -25.19
N LEU A 4 11.55 -31.01 -25.69
CA LEU A 4 10.18 -30.96 -25.14
C LEU A 4 10.10 -31.36 -23.67
N SER A 5 11.00 -32.22 -23.19
CA SER A 5 11.05 -32.63 -21.77
C SER A 5 11.70 -31.60 -20.86
N GLN A 6 12.50 -30.68 -21.41
CA GLN A 6 13.20 -29.67 -20.62
C GLN A 6 12.50 -28.32 -20.63
N ILE A 7 11.70 -28.01 -21.66
CA ILE A 7 10.91 -26.77 -21.67
C ILE A 7 9.97 -26.66 -20.46
N ARG A 8 9.81 -25.43 -19.95
CA ARG A 8 8.93 -25.09 -18.83
C ARG A 8 7.81 -24.19 -19.33
N GLY A 9 6.59 -24.74 -19.38
CA GLY A 9 5.42 -24.06 -19.95
C GLY A 9 5.28 -24.25 -21.46
N SER A 10 4.30 -23.55 -22.03
CA SER A 10 3.93 -23.63 -23.45
C SER A 10 4.85 -22.75 -24.31
N VAL A 11 5.39 -23.31 -25.40
CA VAL A 11 6.23 -22.59 -26.36
C VAL A 11 5.71 -22.72 -27.79
N LEU A 12 5.94 -21.69 -28.60
CA LEU A 12 5.58 -21.71 -30.02
C LEU A 12 6.49 -22.64 -30.82
N GLU A 13 5.98 -23.17 -31.93
CA GLU A 13 6.76 -23.99 -32.87
C GLU A 13 8.07 -23.32 -33.28
N SER A 14 8.00 -22.03 -33.62
CA SER A 14 9.15 -21.25 -34.08
C SER A 14 10.23 -21.14 -33.01
N GLN A 15 9.85 -20.93 -31.75
CA GLN A 15 10.79 -20.87 -30.63
C GLN A 15 11.45 -22.23 -30.42
N LEU A 16 10.66 -23.29 -30.42
CA LEU A 16 11.14 -24.65 -30.19
C LEU A 16 12.10 -25.11 -31.31
N LEU A 17 11.80 -24.79 -32.57
CA LEU A 17 12.70 -25.04 -33.70
C LEU A 17 14.02 -24.27 -33.56
N ASN A 18 13.98 -23.01 -33.12
CA ASN A 18 15.18 -22.21 -32.92
C ASN A 18 16.02 -22.65 -31.72
N MET A 19 15.46 -23.43 -30.78
CA MET A 19 16.21 -24.08 -29.70
C MET A 19 16.90 -25.38 -30.17
N MET A 20 16.62 -25.87 -31.39
CA MET A 20 17.28 -27.06 -31.95
C MET A 20 18.64 -26.73 -32.56
N VAL A 21 19.61 -27.63 -32.38
CA VAL A 21 20.96 -27.53 -32.97
C VAL A 21 20.93 -27.55 -34.50
N SER A 22 20.00 -28.30 -35.08
CA SER A 22 19.83 -28.45 -36.54
C SER A 22 18.33 -28.48 -36.85
N PRO A 23 17.69 -27.31 -36.98
CA PRO A 23 16.25 -27.25 -37.20
C PRO A 23 15.88 -27.87 -38.55
N ASN A 24 15.08 -28.94 -38.51
CA ASN A 24 14.37 -29.44 -39.69
C ASN A 24 12.86 -29.42 -39.42
N PRO A 25 12.14 -28.40 -39.93
CA PRO A 25 10.70 -28.26 -39.70
C PRO A 25 9.87 -29.46 -40.20
N TYR A 26 10.30 -30.13 -41.27
CA TYR A 26 9.59 -31.28 -41.83
C TYR A 26 9.69 -32.51 -40.92
N ASP A 27 10.91 -32.86 -40.50
CA ASP A 27 11.16 -33.98 -39.58
C ASP A 27 10.52 -33.74 -38.21
N PHE A 28 10.55 -32.49 -37.76
CA PHE A 28 9.90 -32.05 -36.53
C PHE A 28 8.39 -32.29 -36.58
N LYS A 29 7.70 -31.80 -37.61
CA LYS A 29 6.24 -31.99 -37.78
C LYS A 29 5.85 -33.45 -37.92
N GLN A 30 6.66 -34.24 -38.63
CA GLN A 30 6.42 -35.67 -38.78
C GLN A 30 6.53 -36.40 -37.43
N SER A 31 7.60 -36.13 -36.66
CA SER A 31 7.85 -36.79 -35.37
C SER A 31 6.83 -36.40 -34.31
N ILE A 32 6.34 -35.16 -34.30
CA ILE A 32 5.38 -34.67 -33.31
C ILE A 32 3.97 -35.23 -33.50
N ARG A 33 3.57 -35.54 -34.74
CA ARG A 33 2.26 -36.15 -35.00
C ARG A 33 2.07 -37.44 -34.20
N GLU A 34 3.14 -38.21 -34.00
CA GLU A 34 3.10 -39.47 -33.27
C GLU A 34 2.84 -39.29 -31.76
N PHE A 35 3.31 -38.18 -31.17
CA PHE A 35 3.21 -37.90 -29.73
C PHE A 35 2.22 -36.79 -29.38
N ARG A 36 1.42 -36.32 -30.35
CA ARG A 36 0.49 -35.20 -30.18
C ARG A 36 -0.54 -35.43 -29.06
N HIS A 37 -0.92 -36.68 -28.82
CA HIS A 37 -1.82 -37.08 -27.75
C HIS A 37 -1.24 -36.88 -26.34
N LEU A 38 0.08 -36.70 -26.22
CA LEU A 38 0.80 -36.44 -24.97
C LEU A 38 1.06 -34.94 -24.74
N LEU A 39 0.61 -34.08 -25.65
CA LEU A 39 0.71 -32.62 -25.54
C LEU A 39 -0.59 -32.04 -24.99
N LYS A 40 -0.48 -30.90 -24.31
CA LYS A 40 -1.61 -30.20 -23.68
C LYS A 40 -2.56 -29.60 -24.73
N GLU A 41 -2.00 -28.89 -25.70
CA GLU A 41 -2.75 -28.32 -26.83
C GLU A 41 -2.57 -29.20 -28.08
N LYS A 42 -3.61 -29.93 -28.46
CA LYS A 42 -3.52 -30.93 -29.56
C LYS A 42 -3.59 -30.32 -30.95
N ASP A 43 -4.26 -29.18 -31.08
CA ASP A 43 -4.60 -28.54 -32.36
C ASP A 43 -3.95 -27.15 -32.54
N ALA A 44 -3.12 -26.70 -31.60
CA ALA A 44 -2.38 -25.45 -31.70
C ALA A 44 -0.91 -25.68 -32.12
N GLU A 45 -0.25 -24.65 -32.65
CA GLU A 45 1.21 -24.63 -32.88
C GLU A 45 1.98 -24.28 -31.59
N ARG A 46 1.49 -24.81 -30.46
CA ARG A 46 2.00 -24.63 -29.12
C ARG A 46 2.34 -25.97 -28.50
N TYR A 47 3.48 -26.04 -27.84
CA TYR A 47 4.07 -27.28 -27.39
C TYR A 47 4.31 -27.23 -25.89
N GLU A 48 3.57 -28.07 -25.15
CA GLU A 48 3.74 -28.32 -23.72
C GLU A 48 3.37 -29.79 -23.45
N ILE A 49 4.20 -30.50 -22.68
CA ILE A 49 3.88 -31.89 -22.27
C ILE A 49 2.71 -31.86 -21.29
N TYR A 50 1.69 -32.68 -21.54
CA TYR A 50 0.45 -32.69 -20.76
C TYR A 50 0.64 -33.14 -19.30
N HIS A 51 1.50 -34.13 -19.03
CA HIS A 51 1.63 -34.73 -17.70
C HIS A 51 3.07 -34.77 -17.21
N SER A 52 3.31 -34.28 -16.00
CA SER A 52 4.64 -34.17 -15.37
C SER A 52 5.35 -35.53 -15.24
N SER A 53 4.62 -36.61 -14.97
CA SER A 53 5.19 -37.97 -14.90
C SER A 53 5.82 -38.42 -16.22
N PHE A 54 5.24 -38.04 -17.36
CA PHE A 54 5.81 -38.36 -18.67
C PHE A 54 7.06 -37.53 -18.93
N ARG A 55 7.06 -36.25 -18.55
CA ARG A 55 8.25 -35.39 -18.59
C ARG A 55 9.40 -36.03 -17.79
N LEU A 56 9.15 -36.44 -16.55
CA LEU A 56 10.13 -37.11 -15.69
C LEU A 56 10.63 -38.44 -16.28
N PHE A 57 9.73 -39.25 -16.87
CA PHE A 57 10.11 -40.48 -17.55
C PHE A 57 11.09 -40.22 -18.70
N VAL A 58 10.82 -39.22 -19.54
CA VAL A 58 11.70 -38.85 -20.66
C VAL A 58 13.03 -38.32 -20.14
N THR A 59 13.03 -37.43 -19.14
CA THR A 59 14.25 -36.90 -18.50
C THR A 59 15.13 -38.02 -17.98
N HIS A 60 14.57 -39.00 -17.25
CA HIS A 60 15.32 -40.14 -16.72
C HIS A 60 15.89 -41.03 -17.84
N LYS A 61 15.11 -41.29 -18.90
CA LYS A 61 15.56 -42.13 -20.03
C LYS A 61 16.65 -41.47 -20.87
N LEU A 62 16.68 -40.13 -20.91
CA LEU A 62 17.58 -39.34 -21.74
C LEU A 62 18.64 -38.59 -20.91
N GLY A 63 18.92 -39.02 -19.67
CA GLY A 63 19.77 -38.29 -18.72
C GLY A 63 21.13 -37.84 -19.28
N SER A 64 21.77 -38.64 -20.14
CA SER A 64 23.06 -38.31 -20.75
C SER A 64 23.06 -37.12 -21.70
N ILE A 65 21.89 -36.72 -22.23
CA ILE A 65 21.75 -35.59 -23.16
C ILE A 65 20.99 -34.40 -22.58
N ILE A 66 20.51 -34.51 -21.33
CA ILE A 66 19.72 -33.44 -20.69
C ILE A 66 20.56 -32.18 -20.46
N GLY A 67 21.77 -32.30 -19.89
CA GLY A 67 22.65 -31.15 -19.68
C GLY A 67 22.95 -30.40 -20.99
N PHE A 68 23.28 -31.15 -22.06
CA PHE A 68 23.48 -30.57 -23.39
C PHE A 68 22.20 -29.90 -23.93
N THR A 69 21.03 -30.48 -23.67
CA THR A 69 19.74 -29.90 -24.09
C THR A 69 19.48 -28.57 -23.38
N ASN A 70 19.75 -28.51 -22.08
CA ASN A 70 19.64 -27.27 -21.30
C ASN A 70 20.61 -26.20 -21.79
N ASP A 71 21.85 -26.56 -22.18
CA ASP A 71 22.77 -25.61 -22.80
C ASP A 71 22.24 -24.99 -24.11
N GLN A 72 21.54 -25.78 -24.93
CA GLN A 72 20.94 -25.26 -26.17
C GLN A 72 19.80 -24.30 -25.88
N ILE A 73 18.91 -24.66 -24.95
CA ILE A 73 17.80 -23.77 -24.57
C ILE A 73 18.35 -22.51 -23.89
N GLY A 74 19.31 -22.63 -22.99
CA GLY A 74 19.97 -21.51 -22.33
C GLY A 74 20.64 -20.54 -23.31
N LYS A 75 21.33 -21.06 -24.34
CA LYS A 75 21.89 -20.23 -25.43
C LYS A 75 20.80 -19.46 -26.19
N TYR A 76 19.70 -20.14 -26.51
CA TYR A 76 18.55 -19.49 -27.16
C TYR A 76 17.99 -18.37 -26.27
N CYS A 77 17.79 -18.63 -24.97
CA CYS A 77 17.25 -17.65 -24.04
C CYS A 77 18.16 -16.43 -23.88
N LEU A 78 19.49 -16.64 -23.77
CA LEU A 78 20.48 -15.55 -23.70
C LEU A 78 20.54 -14.70 -24.96
N ALA A 79 20.24 -15.27 -26.13
CA ALA A 79 20.16 -14.55 -27.40
C ALA A 79 18.84 -13.77 -27.57
N HIS A 80 17.80 -14.13 -26.82
CA HIS A 80 16.45 -13.56 -26.93
C HIS A 80 15.92 -13.13 -25.56
N LYS A 81 16.66 -12.23 -24.89
CA LYS A 81 16.43 -11.85 -23.49
C LYS A 81 15.06 -11.23 -23.21
N ASP A 82 14.44 -10.61 -24.21
CA ASP A 82 13.16 -9.91 -24.06
C ASP A 82 11.93 -10.82 -24.24
N LEU A 83 12.12 -12.09 -24.62
CA LEU A 83 11.02 -13.03 -24.75
C LEU A 83 10.53 -13.50 -23.37
N PRO A 84 9.21 -13.60 -23.12
CA PRO A 84 8.67 -14.05 -21.84
C PRO A 84 9.26 -15.39 -21.37
N TYR A 85 9.34 -16.37 -22.28
CA TYR A 85 9.94 -17.67 -21.99
C TYR A 85 11.40 -17.55 -21.53
N SER A 86 12.19 -16.67 -22.16
CA SER A 86 13.59 -16.47 -21.80
C SER A 86 13.72 -15.86 -20.41
N ILE A 87 12.92 -14.85 -20.11
CA ILE A 87 12.94 -14.17 -18.79
C ILE A 87 12.63 -15.16 -17.68
N GLU A 88 11.61 -15.99 -17.87
CA GLU A 88 11.17 -17.01 -16.90
C GLU A 88 12.16 -18.16 -16.71
N ASN A 89 12.86 -18.59 -17.76
CA ASN A 89 13.52 -19.90 -17.76
C ASN A 89 15.03 -19.87 -18.00
N THR A 90 15.64 -18.71 -18.27
CA THR A 90 17.11 -18.63 -18.48
C THR A 90 17.86 -19.22 -17.29
N LEU A 91 17.48 -18.86 -16.05
CA LEU A 91 18.19 -19.29 -14.85
C LEU A 91 18.19 -20.80 -14.73
N HIS A 92 16.99 -21.39 -14.79
CA HIS A 92 16.79 -22.83 -14.73
C HIS A 92 17.63 -23.60 -15.75
N HIS A 93 17.70 -23.13 -17.00
CA HIS A 93 18.48 -23.81 -18.04
C HIS A 93 19.99 -23.63 -17.88
N LEU A 94 20.47 -22.52 -17.33
CA LEU A 94 21.89 -22.35 -17.05
C LEU A 94 22.37 -23.26 -15.91
N VAL A 95 21.62 -23.32 -14.81
CA VAL A 95 22.00 -24.13 -13.64
C VAL A 95 21.86 -25.64 -13.88
N ASN A 96 20.95 -26.06 -14.77
CA ASN A 96 20.80 -27.45 -15.20
C ASN A 96 21.62 -27.80 -16.47
N GLY A 97 22.43 -26.85 -16.95
CA GLY A 97 23.33 -27.01 -18.09
C GLY A 97 24.76 -27.34 -17.64
N SER A 98 25.74 -26.94 -18.45
CA SER A 98 27.17 -27.07 -18.14
C SER A 98 27.75 -25.86 -17.41
N ASP A 99 27.06 -24.71 -17.40
CA ASP A 99 27.54 -23.43 -16.88
C ASP A 99 26.84 -23.03 -15.57
N VAL A 100 26.96 -23.91 -14.57
CA VAL A 100 26.29 -23.76 -13.26
C VAL A 100 26.69 -22.45 -12.57
N MET A 101 27.98 -22.10 -12.60
CA MET A 101 28.50 -20.89 -11.95
C MET A 101 27.87 -19.62 -12.50
N LYS A 102 27.76 -19.51 -13.84
CA LYS A 102 27.07 -18.39 -14.46
C LYS A 102 25.58 -18.32 -14.08
N GLY A 103 24.94 -19.48 -13.95
CA GLY A 103 23.58 -19.57 -13.43
C GLY A 103 23.47 -19.02 -12.00
N LEU A 104 24.37 -19.44 -11.10
CA LEU A 104 24.41 -18.93 -9.72
C LEU A 104 24.66 -17.41 -9.70
N GLU A 105 25.64 -16.89 -10.43
CA GLU A 105 25.92 -15.45 -10.53
C GLU A 105 24.70 -14.64 -11.03
N MET A 106 23.93 -15.21 -11.96
CA MET A 106 22.72 -14.59 -12.49
C MET A 106 21.57 -14.58 -11.48
N CYS A 107 21.51 -15.54 -10.55
CA CYS A 107 20.47 -15.62 -9.52
C CYS A 107 20.65 -14.53 -8.46
N ASN A 108 20.30 -13.29 -8.79
CA ASN A 108 20.47 -12.11 -7.95
C ASN A 108 19.19 -11.23 -7.95
N GLN A 109 19.23 -10.09 -7.27
CA GLN A 109 18.09 -9.19 -7.17
C GLN A 109 17.68 -8.59 -8.53
N GLU A 110 18.64 -8.26 -9.40
CA GLU A 110 18.33 -7.70 -10.73
C GLU A 110 17.52 -8.70 -11.58
N TRP A 111 17.89 -9.98 -11.53
CA TRP A 111 17.12 -11.05 -12.18
C TRP A 111 15.72 -11.19 -11.57
N ALA A 112 15.60 -11.21 -10.25
CA ALA A 112 14.30 -11.36 -9.59
C ALA A 112 13.37 -10.17 -9.88
N ASP A 113 13.92 -8.95 -9.94
CA ASP A 113 13.18 -7.73 -10.28
C ASP A 113 12.75 -7.73 -11.75
N LEU A 114 13.61 -8.22 -12.65
CA LEU A 114 13.25 -8.44 -14.06
C LEU A 114 12.10 -9.45 -14.18
N CYS A 115 12.16 -10.58 -13.46
CA CYS A 115 11.08 -11.56 -13.43
C CYS A 115 9.78 -10.93 -12.90
N ALA A 116 9.82 -10.17 -11.81
CA ALA A 116 8.65 -9.51 -11.26
C ALA A 116 8.04 -8.46 -12.23
N MET A 117 8.87 -7.67 -12.93
CA MET A 117 8.41 -6.70 -13.94
C MET A 117 7.67 -7.35 -15.12
N HIS A 118 8.02 -8.60 -15.42
CA HIS A 118 7.40 -9.42 -16.46
C HIS A 118 6.35 -10.40 -15.91
N ASP A 119 5.85 -10.14 -14.70
CA ASP A 119 4.74 -10.86 -14.05
C ASP A 119 4.98 -12.37 -13.87
N VAL A 120 6.26 -12.78 -13.77
CA VAL A 120 6.64 -14.16 -13.45
C VAL A 120 6.12 -14.50 -12.05
N SER A 121 5.57 -15.71 -11.89
CA SER A 121 5.00 -16.15 -10.62
C SER A 121 6.06 -16.11 -9.50
N PRO A 122 5.76 -15.52 -8.33
CA PRO A 122 6.62 -15.59 -7.14
C PRO A 122 7.06 -17.02 -6.78
N ASP A 123 6.15 -17.98 -6.92
CA ASP A 123 6.43 -19.39 -6.63
C ASP A 123 7.51 -19.97 -7.54
N LEU A 124 7.55 -19.53 -8.79
CA LEU A 124 8.56 -19.94 -9.77
C LEU A 124 9.92 -19.34 -9.45
N ILE A 125 9.95 -18.04 -9.12
CA ILE A 125 11.17 -17.33 -8.71
C ILE A 125 11.75 -18.01 -7.45
N MET A 126 10.91 -18.29 -6.46
CA MET A 126 11.32 -18.93 -5.21
C MET A 126 11.83 -20.35 -5.43
N HIS A 127 11.17 -21.12 -6.30
CA HIS A 127 11.63 -22.45 -6.69
C HIS A 127 13.04 -22.39 -7.29
N ASP A 128 13.29 -21.47 -8.22
CA ASP A 128 14.58 -21.38 -8.91
C ASP A 128 15.70 -20.90 -7.98
N ILE A 129 15.40 -20.01 -7.03
CA ILE A 129 16.35 -19.64 -5.96
C ILE A 129 16.70 -20.85 -5.08
N LYS A 130 15.70 -21.67 -4.69
CA LYS A 130 15.91 -22.87 -3.89
C LYS A 130 16.72 -23.94 -4.64
N GLU A 131 16.52 -24.06 -5.94
CA GLU A 131 17.34 -24.92 -6.82
C GLU A 131 18.79 -24.44 -6.86
N CYS A 132 19.02 -23.14 -7.06
CA CYS A 132 20.36 -22.55 -7.00
C CYS A 132 21.02 -22.76 -5.64
N LEU A 133 20.26 -22.62 -4.55
CA LEU A 133 20.75 -22.80 -3.19
C LEU A 133 21.19 -24.25 -2.96
N ALA A 134 20.40 -25.24 -3.39
CA ALA A 134 20.75 -26.65 -3.30
C ALA A 134 22.05 -26.94 -4.08
N LEU A 135 22.19 -26.41 -5.29
CA LEU A 135 23.41 -26.55 -6.08
C LEU A 135 24.61 -25.87 -5.42
N ALA A 136 24.45 -24.70 -4.83
CA ALA A 136 25.51 -24.03 -4.09
C ALA A 136 25.97 -24.85 -2.87
N VAL A 137 25.04 -25.51 -2.16
CA VAL A 137 25.35 -26.43 -1.06
C VAL A 137 26.10 -27.67 -1.57
N ASP A 138 25.59 -28.33 -2.60
CA ASP A 138 26.17 -29.56 -3.16
C ASP A 138 27.58 -29.34 -3.73
N ASN A 139 27.85 -28.14 -4.26
CA ASN A 139 29.17 -27.76 -4.78
C ASN A 139 30.07 -27.12 -3.72
N GLY A 140 29.61 -26.99 -2.46
CA GLY A 140 30.41 -26.43 -1.37
C GLY A 140 30.78 -24.96 -1.56
N LEU A 141 29.83 -24.13 -2.01
CA LEU A 141 30.02 -22.69 -2.30
C LEU A 141 29.38 -21.82 -1.20
N PRO A 142 30.04 -21.62 -0.05
CA PRO A 142 29.43 -20.98 1.13
C PRO A 142 29.02 -19.52 0.90
N ILE A 143 29.76 -18.76 0.08
CA ILE A 143 29.42 -17.37 -0.25
C ILE A 143 28.11 -17.32 -1.03
N GLU A 144 27.95 -18.22 -2.01
CA GLU A 144 26.73 -18.35 -2.80
C GLU A 144 25.55 -18.80 -1.95
N VAL A 145 25.77 -19.73 -1.01
CA VAL A 145 24.74 -20.15 -0.05
C VAL A 145 24.21 -18.96 0.75
N ILE A 146 25.08 -18.16 1.37
CA ILE A 146 24.66 -16.99 2.14
C ILE A 146 23.93 -15.97 1.27
N ARG A 147 24.49 -15.65 0.09
CA ARG A 147 23.91 -14.70 -0.86
C ARG A 147 22.51 -15.13 -1.32
N LEU A 148 22.33 -16.40 -1.66
CA LEU A 148 21.08 -16.97 -2.12
C LEU A 148 20.05 -17.13 -1.00
N MET A 149 20.48 -17.44 0.22
CA MET A 149 19.59 -17.43 1.40
C MET A 149 19.06 -16.03 1.67
N LEU A 150 19.92 -15.01 1.63
CA LEU A 150 19.50 -13.62 1.81
C LEU A 150 18.56 -13.17 0.68
N LEU A 151 18.82 -13.58 -0.56
CA LEU A 151 17.93 -13.31 -1.68
C LEU A 151 16.57 -13.98 -1.48
N ALA A 152 16.54 -15.26 -1.10
CA ALA A 152 15.31 -15.99 -0.81
C ALA A 152 14.49 -15.27 0.26
N GLN A 153 15.10 -14.91 1.40
CA GLN A 153 14.43 -14.22 2.49
C GLN A 153 13.83 -12.87 2.05
N ARG A 154 14.54 -12.11 1.20
CA ARG A 154 14.03 -10.82 0.68
C ARG A 154 12.83 -11.01 -0.25
N ILE A 155 12.85 -12.05 -1.08
CA ILE A 155 11.74 -12.37 -1.99
C ILE A 155 10.54 -12.91 -1.21
N GLU A 156 10.76 -13.75 -0.19
CA GLU A 156 9.71 -14.19 0.74
C GLU A 156 9.06 -12.97 1.39
N ASN A 157 9.82 -12.03 1.96
CA ASN A 157 9.24 -10.81 2.53
C ASN A 157 8.45 -9.95 1.53
N ARG A 158 8.99 -9.75 0.32
CA ARG A 158 8.26 -9.02 -0.75
C ARG A 158 6.90 -9.65 -1.00
N CYS A 159 6.87 -10.96 -1.19
CA CYS A 159 5.68 -11.67 -1.68
C CYS A 159 4.69 -12.01 -0.56
N ASP A 160 5.17 -12.33 0.63
CA ASP A 160 4.35 -12.81 1.76
C ASP A 160 3.98 -11.69 2.75
N SER A 161 4.71 -10.56 2.75
CA SER A 161 4.40 -9.39 3.60
C SER A 161 3.94 -8.20 2.76
N ILE A 162 4.83 -7.55 2.01
CA ILE A 162 4.54 -6.28 1.32
C ILE A 162 3.42 -6.42 0.28
N MET A 163 3.46 -7.46 -0.55
CA MET A 163 2.44 -7.68 -1.59
C MET A 163 1.09 -8.09 -1.00
N VAL A 164 1.09 -8.82 0.12
CA VAL A 164 -0.14 -9.25 0.79
C VAL A 164 -0.83 -8.07 1.44
N ASP A 165 -0.09 -7.21 2.14
CA ASP A 165 -0.61 -6.01 2.80
C ASP A 165 -1.22 -5.00 1.79
N HIS A 166 -0.78 -5.06 0.53
CA HIS A 166 -1.24 -4.18 -0.54
C HIS A 166 -1.90 -4.93 -1.71
N VAL A 167 -2.46 -6.11 -1.46
CA VAL A 167 -2.97 -7.02 -2.50
C VAL A 167 -3.99 -6.36 -3.43
N ASP A 168 -4.89 -5.54 -2.87
CA ASP A 168 -5.93 -4.85 -3.65
C ASP A 168 -5.28 -3.90 -4.69
N ALA A 169 -4.25 -3.15 -4.30
CA ALA A 169 -3.56 -2.23 -5.19
C ALA A 169 -2.82 -2.96 -6.33
N PHE A 170 -2.27 -4.16 -6.06
CA PHE A 170 -1.66 -5.00 -7.10
C PHE A 170 -2.68 -5.57 -8.09
N ILE A 171 -3.84 -6.02 -7.59
CA ILE A 171 -4.94 -6.51 -8.42
C ILE A 171 -5.45 -5.37 -9.32
N ASP A 172 -5.73 -4.23 -8.71
CA ASP A 172 -6.21 -3.02 -9.35
C ASP A 172 -5.26 -2.56 -10.47
N LEU A 173 -3.97 -2.43 -10.16
CA LEU A 173 -2.94 -2.08 -11.14
C LEU A 173 -2.87 -3.09 -12.28
N SER A 174 -3.00 -4.39 -11.99
CA SER A 174 -2.95 -5.46 -13.00
C SER A 174 -4.15 -5.36 -13.96
N LEU A 175 -5.34 -5.12 -13.44
CA LEU A 175 -6.55 -4.92 -14.25
C LEU A 175 -6.46 -3.64 -15.09
N LEU A 176 -5.98 -2.53 -14.51
CA LEU A 176 -5.76 -1.26 -15.22
C LEU A 176 -4.71 -1.40 -16.35
N ARG A 177 -3.71 -2.28 -16.18
CA ARG A 177 -2.71 -2.61 -17.21
C ARG A 177 -3.20 -3.62 -18.25
N GLY A 178 -4.45 -4.11 -18.14
CA GLY A 178 -5.01 -5.10 -19.04
C GLY A 178 -4.40 -6.50 -18.87
N LYS A 179 -3.99 -6.87 -17.66
CA LYS A 179 -3.35 -8.15 -17.33
C LYS A 179 -4.21 -8.97 -16.34
N PRO A 180 -5.37 -9.50 -16.77
CA PRO A 180 -6.27 -10.22 -15.88
C PRO A 180 -5.66 -11.53 -15.36
N ASP A 181 -4.81 -12.21 -16.12
CA ASP A 181 -4.11 -13.42 -15.67
C ASP A 181 -3.18 -13.15 -14.48
N VAL A 182 -2.58 -11.97 -14.43
CA VAL A 182 -1.72 -11.54 -13.32
C VAL A 182 -2.58 -11.22 -12.11
N ALA A 183 -3.68 -10.48 -12.29
CA ALA A 183 -4.66 -10.23 -11.24
C ALA A 183 -5.18 -11.53 -10.61
N MET A 184 -5.49 -12.55 -11.43
CA MET A 184 -5.98 -13.83 -10.96
C MET A 184 -5.03 -14.54 -9.99
N LYS A 185 -3.71 -14.38 -10.15
CA LYS A 185 -2.70 -14.95 -9.22
C LYS A 185 -2.83 -14.39 -7.79
N TYR A 186 -3.32 -13.16 -7.66
CA TYR A 186 -3.52 -12.47 -6.38
C TYR A 186 -4.95 -12.57 -5.86
N ILE A 187 -5.92 -12.95 -6.71
CA ILE A 187 -7.32 -13.18 -6.31
C ILE A 187 -7.53 -14.64 -5.89
N VAL A 188 -6.93 -15.59 -6.61
CA VAL A 188 -7.12 -17.05 -6.43
C VAL A 188 -5.78 -17.77 -6.36
N ARG A 189 -5.60 -18.60 -5.33
CA ARG A 189 -4.48 -19.56 -5.22
C ARG A 189 -5.02 -20.94 -4.86
N ASP A 190 -4.66 -21.96 -5.63
CA ASP A 190 -5.13 -23.34 -5.46
C ASP A 190 -6.66 -23.48 -5.37
N ASN A 191 -7.40 -22.78 -6.24
CA ASN A 191 -8.87 -22.68 -6.24
C ASN A 191 -9.47 -22.13 -4.93
N ARG A 192 -8.69 -21.37 -4.16
CA ARG A 192 -9.14 -20.66 -2.97
C ARG A 192 -9.03 -19.16 -3.18
N LEU A 193 -10.08 -18.44 -2.81
CA LEU A 193 -10.07 -16.98 -2.78
C LEU A 193 -9.09 -16.49 -1.71
N LEU A 194 -8.22 -15.56 -2.11
CA LEU A 194 -7.32 -14.81 -1.23
C LEU A 194 -7.96 -13.50 -0.73
N VAL A 195 -8.97 -13.00 -1.45
CA VAL A 195 -9.75 -11.82 -1.09
C VAL A 195 -11.11 -12.22 -0.50
N ASP A 196 -11.77 -11.28 0.19
CA ASP A 196 -13.12 -11.48 0.70
C ASP A 196 -14.17 -11.60 -0.43
N LEU A 197 -15.36 -12.11 -0.08
CA LEU A 197 -16.46 -12.28 -1.04
C LEU A 197 -16.90 -10.97 -1.71
N PRO A 198 -17.07 -9.84 -0.98
CA PRO A 198 -17.40 -8.56 -1.60
C PRO A 198 -16.42 -8.11 -2.69
N ARG A 199 -15.11 -8.21 -2.43
CA ARG A 199 -14.07 -7.84 -3.39
C ARG A 199 -14.04 -8.80 -4.58
N ALA A 200 -14.11 -10.10 -4.33
CA ALA A 200 -14.18 -11.11 -5.40
C ALA A 200 -15.37 -10.84 -6.35
N MET A 201 -16.55 -10.51 -5.80
CA MET A 201 -17.73 -10.15 -6.59
C MET A 201 -17.54 -8.85 -7.39
N SER A 202 -16.81 -7.87 -6.85
CA SER A 202 -16.48 -6.63 -7.57
C SER A 202 -15.56 -6.92 -8.76
N TYR A 203 -14.50 -7.71 -8.56
CA TYR A 203 -13.58 -8.09 -9.63
C TYR A 203 -14.24 -8.97 -10.68
N LEU A 204 -15.11 -9.90 -10.29
CA LEU A 204 -15.89 -10.72 -11.23
C LEU A 204 -16.68 -9.85 -12.21
N ARG A 205 -17.42 -8.87 -11.69
CA ARG A 205 -18.18 -7.92 -12.52
C ARG A 205 -17.25 -7.16 -13.46
N ILE A 206 -16.17 -6.57 -12.94
CA ILE A 206 -15.21 -5.79 -13.74
C ILE A 206 -14.62 -6.67 -14.86
N MET A 207 -14.29 -7.93 -14.58
CA MET A 207 -13.78 -8.85 -15.60
C MET A 207 -14.81 -9.15 -16.68
N PHE A 208 -16.09 -9.34 -16.34
CA PHE A 208 -17.15 -9.48 -17.35
C PHE A 208 -17.36 -8.19 -18.16
N GLU A 209 -17.40 -7.02 -17.51
CA GLU A 209 -17.54 -5.71 -18.17
C GLU A 209 -16.36 -5.42 -19.12
N LEU A 210 -15.14 -5.84 -18.77
CA LEU A 210 -13.94 -5.74 -19.60
C LEU A 210 -13.74 -6.91 -20.58
N ASN A 211 -14.70 -7.85 -20.66
CA ASN A 211 -14.69 -9.00 -21.56
C ASN A 211 -13.55 -10.03 -21.32
N TYR A 212 -13.04 -10.12 -20.09
CA TYR A 212 -12.10 -11.16 -19.64
C TYR A 212 -12.84 -12.43 -19.22
N LYS A 213 -13.55 -13.06 -20.17
CA LYS A 213 -14.52 -14.12 -19.89
C LYS A 213 -13.93 -15.37 -19.25
N GLU A 214 -12.75 -15.80 -19.68
CA GLU A 214 -12.10 -17.01 -19.14
C GLU A 214 -11.76 -16.82 -17.66
N GLN A 215 -11.08 -15.73 -17.33
CA GLN A 215 -10.68 -15.38 -15.97
C GLN A 215 -11.91 -15.13 -15.08
N ALA A 216 -12.96 -14.50 -15.62
CA ALA A 216 -14.21 -14.30 -14.90
C ALA A 216 -14.90 -15.62 -14.54
N LEU A 217 -14.89 -16.61 -15.45
CA LEU A 217 -15.46 -17.94 -15.17
C LEU A 217 -14.67 -18.68 -14.09
N ASP A 218 -13.34 -18.65 -14.16
CA ASP A 218 -12.48 -19.27 -13.14
C ASP A 218 -12.70 -18.63 -11.76
N LEU A 219 -12.88 -17.30 -11.72
CA LEU A 219 -13.20 -16.58 -10.50
C LEU A 219 -14.59 -16.94 -9.98
N ALA A 220 -15.59 -17.05 -10.86
CA ALA A 220 -16.95 -17.47 -10.49
C ALA A 220 -16.96 -18.86 -9.84
N GLU A 221 -16.19 -19.82 -10.36
CA GLU A 221 -16.06 -21.15 -9.76
C GLU A 221 -15.41 -21.10 -8.38
N SER A 222 -14.40 -20.25 -8.21
CA SER A 222 -13.71 -20.04 -6.92
C SER A 222 -14.62 -19.39 -5.88
N ILE A 223 -15.45 -18.42 -6.29
CA ILE A 223 -16.48 -17.81 -5.44
C ILE A 223 -17.52 -18.85 -5.02
N GLU A 224 -18.01 -19.66 -5.96
CA GLU A 224 -18.97 -20.73 -5.68
C GLU A 224 -18.39 -21.75 -4.69
N ALA A 225 -17.12 -22.15 -4.88
CA ALA A 225 -16.43 -23.05 -3.97
C ALA A 225 -16.32 -22.47 -2.55
N LYS A 226 -16.03 -21.17 -2.42
CA LYS A 226 -15.97 -20.49 -1.12
C LYS A 226 -17.34 -20.41 -0.45
N ILE A 227 -18.39 -20.09 -1.20
CA ILE A 227 -19.77 -20.07 -0.69
C ILE A 227 -20.15 -21.46 -0.15
N ARG A 228 -19.90 -22.54 -0.93
CA ARG A 228 -20.15 -23.91 -0.47
C ARG A 228 -19.36 -24.25 0.80
N GLN A 229 -18.09 -23.88 0.86
CA GLN A 229 -17.25 -24.09 2.04
C GLN A 229 -17.85 -23.45 3.29
N ILE A 230 -18.33 -22.19 3.20
CA ILE A 230 -18.94 -21.49 4.33
C ILE A 230 -20.25 -22.16 4.76
N LEU A 231 -21.09 -22.59 3.81
CA LEU A 231 -22.36 -23.26 4.10
C LEU A 231 -22.19 -24.66 4.69
N GLU A 232 -21.09 -25.36 4.39
CA GLU A 232 -20.77 -26.69 4.92
C GLU A 232 -20.03 -26.65 6.27
N ASP A 233 -19.53 -25.48 6.68
CA ASP A 233 -18.81 -25.31 7.94
C ASP A 233 -19.74 -25.40 9.16
N LYS A 234 -19.74 -26.58 9.79
CA LYS A 234 -20.54 -26.86 10.99
C LYS A 234 -19.99 -26.25 12.27
N SER A 235 -18.83 -25.59 12.22
CA SER A 235 -18.24 -24.94 13.40
C SER A 235 -18.92 -23.61 13.73
N GLN A 236 -19.51 -22.95 12.73
CA GLN A 236 -20.19 -21.67 12.92
C GLN A 236 -21.64 -21.86 13.35
N LYS A 237 -22.05 -21.09 14.37
CA LYS A 237 -23.44 -21.10 14.88
C LYS A 237 -24.40 -20.30 13.99
N TYR A 238 -23.88 -19.30 13.29
CA TYR A 238 -24.64 -18.40 12.41
C TYR A 238 -23.87 -18.21 11.11
N ILE A 239 -24.60 -18.01 10.02
CA ILE A 239 -24.03 -17.73 8.70
C ILE A 239 -24.36 -16.27 8.36
N ASP A 240 -23.37 -15.53 7.89
CA ASP A 240 -23.56 -14.16 7.43
C ASP A 240 -24.57 -14.11 6.26
N THR A 241 -25.57 -13.24 6.39
CA THR A 241 -26.58 -12.99 5.35
C THR A 241 -25.98 -12.61 3.99
N TYR A 242 -24.80 -11.97 3.98
CA TYR A 242 -24.11 -11.58 2.76
C TYR A 242 -23.72 -12.78 1.90
N VAL A 243 -23.50 -13.97 2.47
CA VAL A 243 -23.20 -15.19 1.70
C VAL A 243 -24.33 -15.50 0.71
N PHE A 244 -25.59 -15.27 1.10
CA PHE A 244 -26.75 -15.48 0.25
C PHE A 244 -26.93 -14.35 -0.77
N VAL A 245 -26.60 -13.12 -0.39
CA VAL A 245 -26.55 -11.98 -1.32
C VAL A 245 -25.50 -12.23 -2.41
N ALA A 246 -24.28 -12.64 -2.04
CA ALA A 246 -23.19 -12.96 -2.95
C ALA A 246 -23.56 -14.10 -3.91
N LYS A 247 -24.24 -15.15 -3.43
CA LYS A 247 -24.76 -16.21 -4.31
C LYS A 247 -25.78 -15.67 -5.32
N GLY A 248 -26.66 -14.77 -4.89
CA GLY A 248 -27.59 -14.10 -5.80
C GLY A 248 -26.90 -13.20 -6.83
N PHE A 249 -25.86 -12.46 -6.42
CA PHE A 249 -25.06 -11.64 -7.34
C PHE A 249 -24.31 -12.51 -8.35
N LEU A 250 -23.72 -13.63 -7.91
CA LEU A 250 -23.05 -14.60 -8.79
C LEU A 250 -23.99 -15.10 -9.89
N ILE A 251 -25.24 -15.43 -9.53
CA ILE A 251 -26.27 -15.84 -10.49
C ILE A 251 -26.59 -14.69 -11.46
N VAL A 252 -26.74 -13.47 -10.97
CA VAL A 252 -27.00 -12.29 -11.82
C VAL A 252 -25.88 -12.09 -12.84
N GLU A 253 -24.61 -12.14 -12.41
CA GLU A 253 -23.45 -12.03 -13.30
C GLU A 253 -23.42 -13.19 -14.32
N GLY A 254 -23.69 -14.42 -13.88
CA GLY A 254 -23.78 -15.59 -14.75
C GLY A 254 -24.88 -15.48 -15.82
N VAL A 255 -26.05 -14.92 -15.47
CA VAL A 255 -27.13 -14.65 -16.42
C VAL A 255 -26.73 -13.59 -17.44
N LEU A 256 -26.07 -12.50 -16.99
CA LEU A 256 -25.59 -11.43 -17.88
C LEU A 256 -24.48 -11.91 -18.82
N ALA A 257 -23.62 -12.81 -18.35
CA ALA A 257 -22.58 -13.45 -19.14
C ALA A 257 -23.13 -14.52 -20.13
N GLY A 258 -24.40 -14.90 -20.01
CA GLY A 258 -25.04 -15.94 -20.83
C GLY A 258 -24.66 -17.37 -20.44
N VAL A 259 -24.15 -17.56 -19.22
CA VAL A 259 -23.72 -18.85 -18.65
C VAL A 259 -24.88 -19.50 -17.90
N GLU A 260 -25.68 -18.69 -17.20
CA GLU A 260 -26.84 -19.14 -16.41
C GLU A 260 -28.18 -18.75 -17.06
N ASN A 261 -29.25 -19.44 -16.66
CA ASN A 261 -30.60 -19.15 -17.12
C ASN A 261 -31.29 -18.14 -16.20
N GLN A 262 -32.08 -17.23 -16.74
CA GLN A 262 -32.89 -16.31 -15.93
C GLN A 262 -33.82 -17.05 -14.93
N LYS A 263 -34.21 -18.29 -15.23
CA LYS A 263 -34.99 -19.15 -14.32
C LYS A 263 -34.22 -19.51 -13.04
N ASP A 264 -32.90 -19.55 -13.07
CA ASP A 264 -32.05 -19.92 -11.94
C ASP A 264 -32.15 -18.83 -10.84
N LEU A 265 -32.12 -17.55 -11.24
CA LEU A 265 -32.37 -16.43 -10.34
C LEU A 265 -33.77 -16.47 -9.72
N VAL A 266 -34.80 -16.75 -10.53
CA VAL A 266 -36.18 -16.84 -10.03
C VAL A 266 -36.31 -18.00 -9.03
N GLY A 267 -35.74 -19.16 -9.35
CA GLY A 267 -35.71 -20.32 -8.46
C GLY A 267 -35.00 -20.01 -7.15
N TYR A 268 -33.85 -19.34 -7.20
CA TYR A 268 -33.10 -18.96 -6.02
C TYR A 268 -33.91 -18.02 -5.11
N LEU A 269 -34.48 -16.95 -5.68
CA LEU A 269 -35.24 -15.95 -4.93
C LEU A 269 -36.55 -16.51 -4.34
N THR A 270 -37.26 -17.37 -5.07
CA THR A 270 -38.60 -17.85 -4.69
C THR A 270 -38.61 -19.17 -3.94
N HIS A 271 -37.59 -20.01 -4.11
CA HIS A 271 -37.54 -21.33 -3.50
C HIS A 271 -36.39 -21.44 -2.50
N THR A 272 -35.15 -21.19 -2.93
CA THR A 272 -33.96 -21.43 -2.10
C THR A 272 -33.93 -20.56 -0.85
N LEU A 273 -34.19 -19.26 -0.97
CA LEU A 273 -34.18 -18.35 0.19
C LEU A 273 -35.26 -18.66 1.23
N ASN A 274 -36.35 -19.34 0.86
CA ASN A 274 -37.41 -19.71 1.81
C ASN A 274 -37.00 -20.84 2.76
N TYR A 275 -35.85 -21.48 2.55
CA TYR A 275 -35.30 -22.45 3.50
C TYR A 275 -34.55 -21.79 4.66
N LEU A 276 -34.24 -20.49 4.58
CA LEU A 276 -33.55 -19.77 5.64
C LEU A 276 -34.46 -19.57 6.86
N LYS A 277 -33.87 -19.62 8.05
CA LYS A 277 -34.56 -19.41 9.33
C LYS A 277 -33.69 -18.59 10.28
N ALA A 278 -34.28 -17.59 10.89
CA ALA A 278 -33.73 -16.82 12.00
C ALA A 278 -34.36 -17.29 13.33
N ASP A 279 -34.04 -16.60 14.43
CA ASP A 279 -34.55 -16.94 15.77
C ASP A 279 -36.07 -16.77 15.86
N THR A 280 -36.65 -15.82 15.11
CA THR A 280 -38.10 -15.63 14.99
C THR A 280 -38.58 -15.64 13.53
N GLU A 281 -39.88 -15.89 13.33
CA GLU A 281 -40.50 -15.85 12.00
C GLU A 281 -40.50 -14.44 11.40
N GLU A 282 -40.67 -13.41 12.23
CA GLU A 282 -40.57 -12.00 11.83
C GLU A 282 -39.17 -11.66 11.32
N GLN A 283 -38.13 -11.99 12.10
CA GLN A 283 -36.73 -11.81 11.68
C GLN A 283 -36.39 -12.61 10.43
N THR A 284 -36.98 -13.81 10.27
CA THR A 284 -36.80 -14.63 9.07
C THR A 284 -37.35 -13.91 7.83
N ASN A 285 -38.56 -13.36 7.93
CA ASN A 285 -39.21 -12.64 6.83
C ASN A 285 -38.46 -11.35 6.48
N GLU A 286 -38.03 -10.58 7.48
CA GLU A 286 -37.22 -9.37 7.29
C GLU A 286 -35.88 -9.67 6.62
N MET A 287 -35.15 -10.68 7.11
CA MET A 287 -33.88 -11.12 6.54
C MET A 287 -34.04 -11.55 5.06
N ILE A 288 -35.02 -12.42 4.76
CA ILE A 288 -35.26 -12.89 3.39
C ILE A 288 -35.65 -11.70 2.49
N SER A 289 -36.47 -10.78 2.98
CA SER A 289 -36.86 -9.58 2.24
C SER A 289 -35.66 -8.68 1.93
N SER A 290 -34.77 -8.49 2.91
CA SER A 290 -33.53 -7.71 2.74
C SER A 290 -32.62 -8.32 1.67
N ILE A 291 -32.34 -9.63 1.77
CA ILE A 291 -31.50 -10.36 0.79
C ILE A 291 -32.09 -10.25 -0.62
N ARG A 292 -33.41 -10.44 -0.78
CA ARG A 292 -34.09 -10.29 -2.08
C ARG A 292 -33.95 -8.88 -2.63
N SER A 293 -34.16 -7.87 -1.78
CA SER A 293 -34.09 -6.46 -2.18
C SER A 293 -32.69 -6.11 -2.72
N GLU A 294 -31.63 -6.55 -2.04
CA GLU A 294 -30.25 -6.31 -2.50
C GLU A 294 -29.95 -7.01 -3.84
N ILE A 295 -30.34 -8.27 -4.01
CA ILE A 295 -30.14 -9.01 -5.27
C ILE A 295 -30.90 -8.34 -6.43
N ILE A 296 -32.14 -7.91 -6.20
CA ILE A 296 -32.93 -7.21 -7.20
C ILE A 296 -32.32 -5.85 -7.53
N ALA A 297 -31.91 -5.08 -6.52
CA ALA A 297 -31.24 -3.80 -6.70
C ALA A 297 -29.95 -3.96 -7.52
N TYR A 298 -29.18 -5.01 -7.25
CA TYR A 298 -27.97 -5.34 -7.99
C TYR A 298 -28.24 -5.67 -9.46
N GLN A 299 -29.25 -6.50 -9.74
CA GLN A 299 -29.67 -6.82 -11.11
C GLN A 299 -30.15 -5.59 -11.88
N LEU A 300 -30.99 -4.76 -11.26
CA LEU A 300 -31.49 -3.54 -11.87
C LEU A 300 -30.37 -2.53 -12.10
N SER A 301 -29.45 -2.38 -11.14
CA SER A 301 -28.24 -1.56 -11.29
C SER A 301 -27.40 -2.00 -12.50
N ASN A 302 -27.18 -3.31 -12.70
CA ASN A 302 -26.48 -3.81 -13.89
C ASN A 302 -27.23 -3.55 -15.20
N HIS A 303 -28.57 -3.64 -15.20
CA HIS A 303 -29.36 -3.23 -16.36
C HIS A 303 -29.16 -1.74 -16.68
N VAL A 304 -29.25 -0.87 -15.68
CA VAL A 304 -29.02 0.58 -15.86
C VAL A 304 -27.61 0.84 -16.38
N ARG A 305 -26.58 0.16 -15.82
CA ARG A 305 -25.19 0.24 -16.30
C ARG A 305 -25.04 -0.19 -17.76
N SER A 306 -25.74 -1.23 -18.19
CA SER A 306 -25.76 -1.69 -19.59
C SER A 306 -26.53 -0.77 -20.57
N GLY A 307 -27.08 0.35 -20.09
CA GLY A 307 -27.88 1.28 -20.90
C GLY A 307 -29.33 0.85 -21.11
N LYS A 308 -29.84 -0.11 -20.34
CA LYS A 308 -31.23 -0.55 -20.39
C LYS A 308 -32.10 0.28 -19.47
N ILE A 309 -33.10 0.95 -20.07
CA ILE A 309 -34.09 1.75 -19.33
C ILE A 309 -34.99 0.83 -18.49
N VAL A 310 -35.01 1.08 -17.18
CA VAL A 310 -35.89 0.41 -16.22
C VAL A 310 -37.10 1.29 -15.93
N ASP A 311 -38.23 1.00 -16.58
CA ASP A 311 -39.49 1.73 -16.41
C ASP A 311 -40.30 1.16 -15.24
N PHE A 312 -40.09 1.72 -14.04
CA PHE A 312 -40.79 1.31 -12.82
C PHE A 312 -42.33 1.47 -12.93
N ASP A 313 -42.83 2.53 -13.59
CA ASP A 313 -44.29 2.73 -13.72
C ASP A 313 -44.95 1.60 -14.49
N LYS A 314 -44.30 1.12 -15.56
CA LYS A 314 -44.79 -0.02 -16.33
C LYS A 314 -44.81 -1.30 -15.49
N HIS A 315 -43.83 -1.50 -14.62
CA HIS A 315 -43.80 -2.65 -13.72
C HIS A 315 -44.88 -2.57 -12.64
N LEU A 316 -45.04 -1.42 -12.01
CA LEU A 316 -46.08 -1.17 -10.99
C LEU A 316 -47.49 -1.34 -11.56
N LYS A 317 -47.76 -0.80 -12.76
CA LYS A 317 -49.03 -1.02 -13.48
C LYS A 317 -49.32 -2.50 -13.76
N ARG A 318 -48.29 -3.31 -14.03
CA ARG A 318 -48.47 -4.76 -14.27
C ARG A 318 -48.75 -5.55 -13.01
N LEU A 319 -48.24 -5.07 -11.87
CA LEU A 319 -48.42 -5.71 -10.57
C LEU A 319 -49.66 -5.19 -9.83
N ASP A 320 -50.40 -4.24 -10.43
CA ASP A 320 -51.52 -3.52 -9.80
C ASP A 320 -51.13 -2.88 -8.47
N THR A 321 -49.92 -2.31 -8.42
CA THR A 321 -49.37 -1.61 -7.25
C THR A 321 -49.03 -0.17 -7.59
N ASN A 322 -48.87 0.67 -6.56
CA ASN A 322 -48.45 2.06 -6.68
C ASN A 322 -47.11 2.29 -5.99
N TRP A 323 -46.51 3.47 -6.17
CA TRP A 323 -45.29 3.86 -5.47
C TRP A 323 -45.50 3.87 -3.95
N ASP A 324 -44.60 3.21 -3.23
CA ASP A 324 -44.50 3.19 -1.77
C ASP A 324 -43.03 3.39 -1.34
N GLU A 325 -42.79 3.55 -0.03
CA GLU A 325 -41.47 3.77 0.54
C GLU A 325 -40.46 2.69 0.15
N ARG A 326 -40.90 1.43 0.07
CA ARG A 326 -40.04 0.28 -0.23
C ARG A 326 -39.54 0.31 -1.67
N ILE A 327 -40.41 0.69 -2.61
CA ILE A 327 -40.05 0.84 -4.03
C ILE A 327 -39.10 2.03 -4.22
N VAL A 328 -39.33 3.14 -3.51
CA VAL A 328 -38.40 4.27 -3.55
C VAL A 328 -37.03 3.86 -3.02
N MET A 329 -36.96 3.16 -1.88
CA MET A 329 -35.70 2.66 -1.33
C MET A 329 -35.00 1.64 -2.24
N LEU A 330 -35.75 0.80 -2.96
CA LEU A 330 -35.19 -0.06 -3.99
C LEU A 330 -34.50 0.77 -5.09
N LEU A 331 -35.14 1.82 -5.60
CA LEU A 331 -34.54 2.70 -6.63
C LEU A 331 -33.32 3.47 -6.09
N ILE A 332 -33.36 3.91 -4.83
CA ILE A 332 -32.21 4.50 -4.14
C ILE A 332 -31.04 3.52 -4.09
N ASN A 333 -31.30 2.27 -3.70
CA ASN A 333 -30.27 1.21 -3.68
C ASN A 333 -29.75 0.90 -5.09
N VAL A 334 -30.58 0.97 -6.13
CA VAL A 334 -30.15 0.82 -7.53
C VAL A 334 -29.16 1.91 -7.93
N ILE A 335 -29.47 3.18 -7.61
CA ILE A 335 -28.58 4.32 -7.90
C ILE A 335 -27.31 4.21 -7.06
N HIS A 336 -27.42 3.90 -5.77
CA HIS A 336 -26.27 3.71 -4.89
C HIS A 336 -25.33 2.62 -5.41
N LEU A 337 -25.87 1.43 -5.73
CA LEU A 337 -25.09 0.34 -6.30
C LEU A 337 -24.51 0.71 -7.66
N TYR A 338 -25.20 1.50 -8.49
CA TYR A 338 -24.64 1.97 -9.76
C TYR A 338 -23.33 2.73 -9.52
N GLU A 339 -23.31 3.63 -8.53
CA GLU A 339 -22.16 4.47 -8.22
C GLU A 339 -21.04 3.71 -7.51
N VAL A 340 -21.36 2.88 -6.53
CA VAL A 340 -20.37 2.01 -5.88
C VAL A 340 -19.70 1.11 -6.93
N LYS A 341 -20.45 0.72 -7.98
CA LYS A 341 -19.93 -0.07 -9.10
C LYS A 341 -19.19 0.76 -10.15
N ASP A 342 -19.43 2.07 -10.22
CA ASP A 342 -18.73 3.01 -11.11
C ASP A 342 -17.36 3.38 -10.52
N SER A 343 -16.59 2.34 -10.20
CA SER A 343 -15.30 2.47 -9.55
C SER A 343 -14.25 2.99 -10.52
N GLU A 344 -13.17 3.50 -9.95
CA GLU A 344 -12.02 4.03 -10.69
C GLU A 344 -11.32 2.96 -11.57
N LEU A 345 -11.60 1.67 -11.37
CA LEU A 345 -11.12 0.58 -12.22
C LEU A 345 -11.87 0.46 -13.53
N HIS A 346 -13.17 0.76 -13.52
CA HIS A 346 -14.02 0.69 -14.70
C HIS A 346 -15.19 1.67 -14.60
N LYS A 347 -14.93 2.90 -15.08
CA LYS A 347 -15.90 3.99 -15.07
C LYS A 347 -16.70 4.02 -16.36
N ILE A 348 -18.01 3.79 -16.26
CA ILE A 348 -18.99 3.97 -17.34
C ILE A 348 -19.51 5.42 -17.34
N GLY A 349 -19.54 6.07 -16.17
CA GLY A 349 -20.12 7.39 -15.98
C GLY A 349 -21.65 7.38 -16.02
N TYR A 350 -22.28 8.55 -15.95
CA TYR A 350 -23.74 8.67 -15.92
C TYR A 350 -24.36 8.60 -17.32
N ASN A 351 -24.85 7.42 -17.68
CA ASN A 351 -25.49 7.17 -18.98
C ASN A 351 -26.98 7.63 -19.00
N GLU A 352 -27.64 7.55 -20.17
CA GLU A 352 -29.05 7.94 -20.32
C GLU A 352 -30.01 7.18 -19.39
N SER A 353 -29.75 5.89 -19.14
CA SER A 353 -30.58 5.07 -18.24
C SER A 353 -30.45 5.51 -16.79
N PHE A 354 -29.25 5.87 -16.35
CA PHE A 354 -29.01 6.44 -15.04
C PHE A 354 -29.76 7.77 -14.88
N ASN A 355 -29.62 8.68 -15.85
CA ASN A 355 -30.31 9.97 -15.84
C ASN A 355 -31.84 9.80 -15.86
N PHE A 356 -32.36 8.80 -16.58
CA PHE A 356 -33.78 8.45 -16.54
C PHE A 356 -34.24 8.00 -15.15
N CYS A 357 -33.49 7.07 -14.52
CA CYS A 357 -33.79 6.60 -13.16
C CYS A 357 -33.73 7.73 -12.13
N LEU A 358 -32.71 8.60 -12.22
CA LEU A 358 -32.55 9.76 -11.35
C LEU A 358 -33.71 10.75 -11.51
N LYS A 359 -34.08 11.08 -12.75
CA LYS A 359 -35.20 11.98 -13.05
C LYS A 359 -36.52 11.40 -12.55
N LYS A 360 -36.73 10.09 -12.74
CA LYS A 360 -37.93 9.42 -12.26
C LYS A 360 -38.04 9.45 -10.74
N LEU A 361 -36.93 9.22 -10.04
CA LEU A 361 -36.87 9.33 -8.59
C LEU A 361 -37.20 10.74 -8.12
N GLU A 362 -36.61 11.76 -8.75
CA GLU A 362 -36.90 13.17 -8.48
C GLU A 362 -38.41 13.48 -8.63
N ASP A 363 -39.01 13.09 -9.75
CA ASP A 363 -40.43 13.32 -10.02
C ASP A 363 -41.33 12.65 -8.97
N VAL A 364 -40.99 11.43 -8.55
CA VAL A 364 -41.75 10.67 -7.54
C VAL A 364 -41.67 11.34 -6.16
N LEU A 365 -40.49 11.80 -5.76
CA LEU A 365 -40.28 12.51 -4.48
C LEU A 365 -40.98 13.89 -4.45
N LEU A 366 -41.16 14.52 -5.62
CA LEU A 366 -41.92 15.76 -5.77
C LEU A 366 -43.43 15.52 -5.68
N GLN A 367 -43.94 14.49 -6.37
CA GLN A 367 -45.39 14.24 -6.52
C GLN A 367 -46.02 13.59 -5.29
N HIS A 368 -45.24 12.85 -4.49
CA HIS A 368 -45.73 12.09 -3.35
C HIS A 368 -45.17 12.60 -2.02
N ASP A 369 -45.87 12.29 -0.93
CA ASP A 369 -45.42 12.57 0.42
C ASP A 369 -45.27 11.27 1.21
N PHE A 370 -44.04 10.75 1.25
CA PHE A 370 -43.70 9.49 1.91
C PHE A 370 -43.26 9.71 3.37
N ALA A 371 -43.48 8.70 4.20
CA ALA A 371 -43.11 8.67 5.62
C ALA A 371 -41.87 7.81 5.84
N PHE A 372 -40.72 8.28 5.36
CA PHE A 372 -39.43 7.61 5.55
C PHE A 372 -38.95 7.66 7.00
N SER A 373 -38.23 6.62 7.43
CA SER A 373 -37.47 6.66 8.68
C SER A 373 -36.29 7.63 8.55
N ASN A 374 -35.73 8.08 9.69
CA ASN A 374 -34.54 8.94 9.69
C ASN A 374 -33.33 8.30 9.00
N GLU A 375 -33.16 6.99 9.16
CA GLU A 375 -32.09 6.23 8.48
C GLU A 375 -32.31 6.17 6.97
N ASP A 376 -33.55 6.01 6.51
CA ASP A 376 -33.88 6.03 5.08
C ASP A 376 -33.62 7.41 4.49
N ILE A 377 -34.00 8.50 5.18
CA ILE A 377 -33.71 9.86 4.70
C ILE A 377 -32.20 10.12 4.64
N LYS A 378 -31.42 9.67 5.64
CA LYS A 378 -29.94 9.77 5.62
C LYS A 378 -29.37 9.07 4.38
N LYS A 379 -29.84 7.87 4.06
CA LYS A 379 -29.43 7.12 2.85
C LYS A 379 -29.87 7.82 1.57
N ILE A 380 -31.11 8.30 1.50
CA ILE A 380 -31.62 9.03 0.32
C ILE A 380 -30.75 10.26 0.07
N LEU A 381 -30.51 11.08 1.09
CA LEU A 381 -29.67 12.27 0.96
C LEU A 381 -28.25 11.92 0.50
N ALA A 382 -27.61 10.92 1.11
CA ALA A 382 -26.28 10.47 0.72
C ALA A 382 -26.18 10.07 -0.77
N VAL A 383 -27.25 9.49 -1.33
CA VAL A 383 -27.32 9.14 -2.75
C VAL A 383 -27.64 10.36 -3.62
N LEU A 384 -28.50 11.27 -3.18
CA LEU A 384 -29.00 12.35 -4.03
C LEU A 384 -28.10 13.59 -4.07
N ILE A 385 -27.32 13.85 -3.02
CA ILE A 385 -26.37 14.97 -2.99
C ILE A 385 -25.33 14.82 -4.11
N GLY A 386 -24.95 15.95 -4.71
CA GLY A 386 -23.95 15.99 -5.78
C GLY A 386 -24.51 15.64 -7.17
N LYS A 387 -25.76 15.21 -7.26
CA LYS A 387 -26.45 14.90 -8.52
C LYS A 387 -27.28 16.09 -9.01
N PRO A 388 -27.60 16.16 -10.31
CA PRO A 388 -28.44 17.23 -10.87
C PRO A 388 -29.92 17.03 -10.48
N ILE A 389 -30.23 17.27 -9.21
CA ILE A 389 -31.58 17.24 -8.63
C ILE A 389 -31.96 18.63 -8.16
N GLN A 390 -33.23 19.00 -8.33
CA GLN A 390 -33.76 20.26 -7.84
C GLN A 390 -33.56 20.39 -6.32
N ALA A 391 -33.00 21.54 -5.92
CA ALA A 391 -32.73 21.85 -4.52
C ALA A 391 -33.97 21.75 -3.63
N CYS A 392 -35.19 21.95 -4.16
CA CYS A 392 -36.43 21.83 -3.40
C CYS A 392 -36.72 20.39 -2.91
N VAL A 393 -36.28 19.35 -3.63
CA VAL A 393 -36.41 17.95 -3.19
C VAL A 393 -35.55 17.71 -1.96
N ILE A 394 -34.30 18.19 -2.02
CA ILE A 394 -33.35 18.08 -0.92
C ILE A 394 -33.85 18.87 0.30
N LYS A 395 -34.32 20.11 0.11
CA LYS A 395 -34.92 20.93 1.19
C LYS A 395 -36.09 20.20 1.87
N LYS A 396 -37.04 19.64 1.09
CA LYS A 396 -38.19 18.88 1.62
C LYS A 396 -37.77 17.66 2.46
N LEU A 397 -36.69 16.97 2.06
CA LEU A 397 -36.16 15.83 2.81
C LEU A 397 -35.46 16.28 4.11
N LEU A 398 -34.68 17.36 4.06
CA LEU A 398 -34.01 17.93 5.23
C LEU A 398 -35.00 18.47 6.26
N GLU A 399 -36.07 19.13 5.82
CA GLU A 399 -37.15 19.62 6.71
C GLU A 399 -37.81 18.50 7.52
N LYS A 400 -37.89 17.28 6.97
CA LYS A 400 -38.39 16.08 7.64
C LYS A 400 -37.35 15.46 8.57
N TYR A 401 -36.11 15.37 8.11
CA TYR A 401 -35.02 14.72 8.84
C TYR A 401 -34.56 15.53 10.05
N LYS A 402 -34.49 16.86 9.92
CA LYS A 402 -34.00 17.81 10.92
C LYS A 402 -32.70 17.32 11.59
N PRO A 403 -31.60 17.22 10.83
CA PRO A 403 -30.35 16.71 11.37
C PRO A 403 -29.91 17.55 12.58
N GLU A 404 -29.80 16.92 13.75
CA GLU A 404 -29.21 17.56 14.91
C GLU A 404 -27.71 17.72 14.71
N LEU A 405 -27.18 18.92 15.00
CA LEU A 405 -25.73 19.08 15.11
C LEU A 405 -25.26 18.37 16.37
N LEU A 406 -24.66 17.21 16.16
CA LEU A 406 -23.93 16.51 17.21
C LEU A 406 -22.72 17.36 17.65
N PRO A 407 -22.34 17.32 18.93
CA PRO A 407 -21.11 17.96 19.38
C PRO A 407 -19.93 17.38 18.60
N PHE A 408 -19.27 18.24 17.84
CA PHE A 408 -18.17 17.83 16.98
C PHE A 408 -16.93 17.50 17.81
N SER A 409 -16.37 16.31 17.61
CA SER A 409 -15.08 15.90 18.16
C SER A 409 -14.21 15.37 17.02
N PHE A 410 -13.02 15.97 16.86
CA PHE A 410 -12.00 15.44 15.97
C PHE A 410 -11.42 14.11 16.46
N ARG A 411 -11.59 13.78 17.75
CA ARG A 411 -10.91 12.65 18.40
C ARG A 411 -11.84 11.48 18.60
N ASN A 412 -11.29 10.29 18.37
CA ASN A 412 -11.90 9.02 18.77
C ASN A 412 -11.86 8.86 20.31
N ALA A 413 -12.51 7.83 20.83
CA ALA A 413 -12.61 7.54 22.26
C ALA A 413 -11.25 7.38 22.97
N ASN A 414 -10.18 7.04 22.23
CA ASN A 414 -8.82 6.96 22.76
C ASN A 414 -8.16 8.34 22.98
N GLY A 415 -8.77 9.43 22.50
CA GLY A 415 -8.31 10.80 22.69
C GLY A 415 -7.09 11.21 21.86
N VAL A 416 -6.62 10.35 20.95
CA VAL A 416 -5.42 10.57 20.12
C VAL A 416 -5.76 10.51 18.63
N ASP A 417 -6.46 9.46 18.20
CA ASP A 417 -6.74 9.24 16.79
C ASP A 417 -7.89 10.10 16.28
N VAL A 418 -7.88 10.37 14.98
CA VAL A 418 -8.95 11.10 14.31
C VAL A 418 -10.20 10.23 14.25
N GLU A 419 -11.34 10.75 14.68
CA GLU A 419 -12.63 10.14 14.38
C GLU A 419 -13.09 10.57 12.99
N VAL A 420 -12.63 9.85 11.96
CA VAL A 420 -12.86 10.19 10.55
C VAL A 420 -14.36 10.31 10.23
N ASN A 421 -15.20 9.45 10.83
CA ASN A 421 -16.65 9.51 10.62
C ASN A 421 -17.23 10.81 11.14
N SER A 422 -16.81 11.28 12.33
CA SER A 422 -17.26 12.55 12.90
C SER A 422 -16.89 13.74 12.02
N VAL A 423 -15.70 13.74 11.40
CA VAL A 423 -15.27 14.79 10.46
C VAL A 423 -16.16 14.79 9.22
N PHE A 424 -16.41 13.62 8.65
CA PHE A 424 -17.28 13.49 7.48
C PHE A 424 -18.73 13.87 7.80
N GLU A 425 -19.27 13.41 8.92
CA GLU A 425 -20.63 13.75 9.36
C GLU A 425 -20.76 15.24 9.64
N TYR A 426 -19.78 15.87 10.28
CA TYR A 426 -19.76 17.31 10.51
C TYR A 426 -19.69 18.11 9.20
N TYR A 427 -18.88 17.66 8.24
CA TYR A 427 -18.85 18.24 6.90
C TYR A 427 -20.23 18.15 6.24
N ILE A 428 -20.87 16.97 6.25
CA ILE A 428 -22.19 16.75 5.65
C ILE A 428 -23.28 17.58 6.34
N GLN A 429 -23.31 17.64 7.68
CA GLN A 429 -24.25 18.49 8.42
C GLN A 429 -24.05 19.98 8.11
N SER A 430 -22.80 20.42 7.99
CA SER A 430 -22.48 21.81 7.64
C SER A 430 -22.84 22.14 6.19
N PHE A 431 -22.72 21.16 5.29
CA PHE A 431 -23.19 21.22 3.91
C PHE A 431 -24.71 21.37 3.84
N TYR A 432 -25.47 20.61 4.66
CA TYR A 432 -26.94 20.71 4.70
C TYR A 432 -27.45 22.07 5.15
N LYS A 433 -26.75 22.75 6.05
CA LYS A 433 -27.12 24.11 6.47
C LYS A 433 -27.27 25.08 5.30
N ALA A 434 -26.49 24.90 4.23
CA ALA A 434 -26.60 25.74 3.04
C ALA A 434 -27.99 25.66 2.38
N TYR A 435 -28.69 24.52 2.51
CA TYR A 435 -30.03 24.31 1.96
C TYR A 435 -31.13 24.91 2.86
N GLU A 436 -30.89 25.01 4.17
CA GLU A 436 -31.84 25.53 5.16
C GLU A 436 -31.74 27.05 5.35
N ASP A 437 -30.57 27.63 5.08
CA ASP A 437 -30.26 29.03 5.33
C ASP A 437 -30.58 29.93 4.13
N ASP A 438 -31.73 30.60 4.18
CA ASP A 438 -32.14 31.57 3.17
C ASP A 438 -31.40 32.92 3.27
N ASP A 439 -30.77 33.22 4.41
CA ASP A 439 -30.03 34.48 4.68
C ASP A 439 -28.56 34.41 4.24
N PHE A 440 -28.10 33.23 3.81
CA PHE A 440 -26.71 32.98 3.40
C PHE A 440 -25.67 33.37 4.48
N SER A 441 -25.97 33.06 5.73
CA SER A 441 -25.14 33.31 6.92
C SER A 441 -23.90 32.41 6.95
N LEU A 442 -22.90 32.86 6.23
CA LEU A 442 -21.63 32.18 6.06
C LEU A 442 -20.86 32.01 7.38
N PRO A 443 -20.42 30.78 7.74
CA PRO A 443 -19.66 30.53 8.97
C PRO A 443 -18.42 31.41 9.03
N GLU A 444 -18.23 32.19 10.09
CA GLU A 444 -17.06 33.07 10.21
C GLU A 444 -15.76 32.28 10.09
N LEU A 445 -14.73 32.89 9.50
CA LEU A 445 -13.36 32.41 9.57
C LEU A 445 -12.62 33.25 10.60
N ASN A 446 -11.80 32.63 11.43
CA ASN A 446 -10.84 33.33 12.25
C ASN A 446 -9.44 32.77 11.94
N ARG A 447 -8.40 33.56 12.23
CA ARG A 447 -7.00 33.11 12.17
C ARG A 447 -6.43 32.90 13.56
N ASN A 448 -7.30 32.61 14.55
CA ASN A 448 -6.86 32.37 15.91
C ASN A 448 -6.57 30.88 16.10
N TYR A 449 -5.34 30.49 15.81
CA TYR A 449 -4.82 29.13 15.98
C TYR A 449 -3.55 29.09 16.86
N LYS A 450 -3.25 30.18 17.59
CA LYS A 450 -2.04 30.33 18.42
C LYS A 450 -2.28 30.01 19.90
N ASP A 451 -3.52 30.11 20.36
CA ASP A 451 -3.90 29.86 21.76
C ASP A 451 -4.24 28.37 22.00
N ASP A 452 -4.15 27.91 23.26
CA ASP A 452 -4.49 26.54 23.66
C ASP A 452 -5.92 26.15 23.24
N GLY A 453 -6.05 25.12 22.38
CA GLY A 453 -7.34 24.61 21.88
C GLY A 453 -7.98 25.44 20.77
N SER A 454 -7.40 26.59 20.41
CA SER A 454 -7.93 27.46 19.35
C SER A 454 -7.74 26.87 17.94
N TRP A 455 -6.68 26.07 17.74
CA TRP A 455 -6.39 25.43 16.45
C TRP A 455 -7.47 24.42 16.02
N GLU A 456 -8.05 23.66 16.97
CA GLU A 456 -9.15 22.74 16.67
C GLU A 456 -10.36 23.53 16.16
N LYS A 457 -10.69 24.64 16.84
CA LYS A 457 -11.79 25.51 16.42
C LYS A 457 -11.53 26.17 15.06
N TYR A 458 -10.29 26.55 14.79
CA TYR A 458 -9.87 27.07 13.50
C TYR A 458 -10.11 26.05 12.37
N ILE A 459 -9.66 24.80 12.53
CA ILE A 459 -9.91 23.74 11.54
C ILE A 459 -11.41 23.44 11.42
N GLU A 460 -12.14 23.42 12.54
CA GLU A 460 -13.60 23.22 12.55
C GLU A 460 -14.28 24.27 11.67
N MET A 461 -13.89 25.54 11.82
CA MET A 461 -14.44 26.66 11.04
C MET A 461 -14.07 26.56 9.56
N LEU A 462 -12.85 26.13 9.21
CA LEU A 462 -12.46 25.86 7.83
C LEU A 462 -13.30 24.75 7.20
N VAL A 463 -13.50 23.63 7.91
CA VAL A 463 -14.32 22.50 7.45
C VAL A 463 -15.77 22.94 7.26
N ALA A 464 -16.36 23.61 8.24
CA ALA A 464 -17.74 24.10 8.18
C ALA A 464 -17.94 25.09 7.03
N ARG A 465 -17.02 26.05 6.85
CA ARG A 465 -17.07 27.05 5.80
C ARG A 465 -16.92 26.43 4.41
N THR A 466 -16.00 25.48 4.26
CA THR A 466 -15.80 24.73 3.00
C THR A 466 -17.05 23.93 2.64
N ALA A 467 -17.61 23.19 3.61
CA ALA A 467 -18.82 22.41 3.42
C ALA A 467 -20.03 23.28 3.04
N TYR A 468 -20.23 24.40 3.75
CA TYR A 468 -21.32 25.31 3.50
C TYR A 468 -21.24 25.94 2.10
N ILE A 469 -20.05 26.43 1.69
CA ILE A 469 -19.85 26.95 0.33
C ILE A 469 -20.09 25.85 -0.72
N HIS A 470 -19.63 24.62 -0.47
CA HIS A 470 -19.89 23.51 -1.38
C HIS A 470 -21.40 23.25 -1.52
N GLY A 471 -22.16 23.27 -0.42
CA GLY A 471 -23.62 23.16 -0.44
C GLY A 471 -24.29 24.29 -1.24
N LEU A 472 -23.84 25.53 -1.03
CA LEU A 472 -24.33 26.68 -1.79
C LEU A 472 -24.10 26.54 -3.30
N LEU A 473 -22.92 26.07 -3.70
CA LEU A 473 -22.59 25.85 -5.11
C LEU A 473 -23.49 24.77 -5.73
N ARG A 474 -23.81 23.71 -4.99
CA ARG A 474 -24.70 22.63 -5.44
C ARG A 474 -26.17 23.04 -5.57
N MET A 475 -26.58 24.15 -4.96
CA MET A 475 -27.92 24.72 -5.16
C MET A 475 -28.03 25.59 -6.41
N ARG A 476 -26.91 25.97 -7.02
CA ARG A 476 -26.88 26.84 -8.20
C ARG A 476 -27.12 26.03 -9.47
N THR A 477 -27.70 26.69 -10.46
CA THR A 477 -27.94 26.11 -11.78
C THR A 477 -26.85 26.52 -12.78
N ASP A 478 -26.65 25.70 -13.80
CA ASP A 478 -25.71 26.01 -14.88
C ASP A 478 -26.01 27.39 -15.50
N GLY A 479 -25.04 28.30 -15.41
CA GLY A 479 -25.15 29.67 -15.90
C GLY A 479 -25.30 30.76 -14.83
N ASP A 480 -25.43 30.39 -13.55
CA ASP A 480 -25.38 31.36 -12.45
C ASP A 480 -24.00 32.03 -12.36
N ASP A 481 -23.95 33.34 -12.07
CA ASP A 481 -22.68 34.04 -11.81
C ASP A 481 -22.13 33.67 -10.42
N LEU A 482 -21.08 32.84 -10.42
CA LEU A 482 -20.44 32.35 -9.21
C LEU A 482 -19.35 33.29 -8.66
N SER A 483 -19.09 34.43 -9.29
CA SER A 483 -17.95 35.32 -8.95
C SER A 483 -17.97 35.77 -7.49
N SER A 484 -19.14 36.11 -6.94
CA SER A 484 -19.28 36.54 -5.54
C SER A 484 -19.05 35.40 -4.54
N ILE A 485 -19.42 34.17 -4.90
CA ILE A 485 -19.18 32.97 -4.09
C ILE A 485 -17.70 32.60 -4.17
N TYR A 486 -17.08 32.75 -5.35
CA TYR A 486 -15.66 32.50 -5.55
C TYR A 486 -14.78 33.35 -4.64
N VAL A 487 -15.06 34.64 -4.49
CA VAL A 487 -14.30 35.51 -3.56
C VAL A 487 -14.33 34.94 -2.14
N LYS A 488 -15.51 34.54 -1.67
CA LYS A 488 -15.72 33.95 -0.33
C LYS A 488 -15.09 32.56 -0.18
N PHE A 489 -14.93 31.83 -1.29
CA PHE A 489 -14.26 30.54 -1.34
C PHE A 489 -12.74 30.71 -1.30
N LYS A 490 -12.21 31.69 -2.04
CA LYS A 490 -10.79 32.06 -2.03
C LYS A 490 -10.30 32.49 -0.64
N ASP A 491 -11.16 33.15 0.15
CA ASP A 491 -10.87 33.46 1.55
C ASP A 491 -10.48 32.22 2.39
N ILE A 492 -10.98 31.02 2.05
CA ILE A 492 -10.60 29.77 2.74
C ILE A 492 -9.13 29.44 2.46
N LEU A 493 -8.69 29.55 1.20
CA LEU A 493 -7.29 29.34 0.84
C LEU A 493 -6.40 30.38 1.53
N ASP A 494 -6.79 31.64 1.51
CA ASP A 494 -6.04 32.72 2.13
C ASP A 494 -5.96 32.59 3.67
N CYS A 495 -6.94 31.91 4.28
CA CYS A 495 -6.96 31.58 5.71
C CYS A 495 -6.17 30.32 6.06
N LEU A 496 -5.78 29.48 5.10
CA LEU A 496 -4.79 28.44 5.32
C LEU A 496 -3.41 29.09 5.28
N ASP A 497 -2.99 29.80 6.32
CA ASP A 497 -1.74 30.59 6.31
C ASP A 497 -0.77 30.28 7.46
N PHE A 498 -1.08 29.28 8.29
CA PHE A 498 -0.21 28.87 9.40
C PHE A 498 1.18 28.41 8.93
N SER A 499 2.20 28.67 9.73
CA SER A 499 3.56 28.16 9.51
C SER A 499 3.79 26.81 10.19
N PHE A 500 4.85 26.11 9.77
CA PHE A 500 5.23 24.84 10.42
C PHE A 500 5.64 25.07 11.89
N GLU A 501 6.36 26.15 12.16
CA GLU A 501 6.70 26.60 13.53
C GLU A 501 5.47 26.90 14.40
N GLU A 502 4.42 27.49 13.83
CA GLU A 502 3.18 27.72 14.59
C GLU A 502 2.49 26.38 14.90
N ARG A 503 2.49 25.48 13.92
CA ARG A 503 1.82 24.19 13.99
C ARG A 503 2.45 23.23 15.02
N ILE A 504 3.77 23.24 15.23
CA ILE A 504 4.40 22.40 16.28
C ILE A 504 3.95 22.77 17.70
N ASN A 505 3.45 23.99 17.90
CA ASN A 505 2.94 24.44 19.20
C ASN A 505 1.48 24.03 19.45
N TRP A 506 0.81 23.40 18.47
CA TRP A 506 -0.55 22.92 18.64
C TRP A 506 -0.60 21.76 19.63
N LYS A 507 -1.08 22.03 20.85
CA LYS A 507 -1.18 21.01 21.89
C LYS A 507 -2.08 19.86 21.49
N ARG A 508 -1.62 18.65 21.80
CA ARG A 508 -2.32 17.37 21.53
C ARG A 508 -2.65 17.16 20.05
N SER A 509 -1.95 17.81 19.13
CA SER A 509 -2.28 17.76 17.70
C SER A 509 -1.77 16.51 16.98
N TYR A 510 -0.70 15.85 17.46
CA TYR A 510 -0.05 14.65 16.89
C TYR A 510 -0.42 14.35 15.41
N LEU A 511 -1.21 13.30 15.13
CA LEU A 511 -1.64 12.86 13.78
C LEU A 511 -2.89 13.59 13.23
N LEU A 512 -3.49 14.52 13.99
CA LEU A 512 -4.76 15.13 13.59
C LEU A 512 -4.59 16.03 12.34
N PRO A 513 -3.65 16.99 12.28
CA PRO A 513 -3.43 17.80 11.07
C PRO A 513 -3.14 16.96 9.81
N GLU A 514 -2.42 15.85 9.97
CA GLU A 514 -1.99 14.90 8.94
C GLU A 514 -3.15 14.17 8.28
N LYS A 515 -4.36 14.27 8.83
CA LYS A 515 -5.58 13.72 8.22
C LYS A 515 -6.61 14.80 7.91
N LEU A 516 -6.73 15.82 8.77
CA LEU A 516 -7.70 16.90 8.61
C LEU A 516 -7.34 17.84 7.46
N ILE A 517 -6.06 18.18 7.31
CA ILE A 517 -5.62 19.10 6.26
C ILE A 517 -5.63 18.43 4.87
N PRO A 518 -5.18 17.16 4.69
CA PRO A 518 -5.38 16.46 3.43
C PRO A 518 -6.86 16.34 3.03
N PHE A 519 -7.75 16.06 3.99
CA PHE A 519 -9.19 16.04 3.74
C PHE A 519 -9.67 17.39 3.20
N LEU A 520 -9.25 18.50 3.83
CA LEU A 520 -9.62 19.84 3.39
C LEU A 520 -9.10 20.14 1.98
N TYR A 521 -7.82 19.90 1.68
CA TYR A 521 -7.26 20.10 0.34
C TYR A 521 -7.94 19.24 -0.73
N THR A 522 -8.31 18.00 -0.39
CA THR A 522 -9.09 17.11 -1.27
C THR A 522 -10.46 17.73 -1.59
N LYS A 523 -11.15 18.31 -0.59
CA LYS A 523 -12.42 19.02 -0.81
C LYS A 523 -12.26 20.32 -1.58
N LEU A 524 -11.18 21.06 -1.38
CA LEU A 524 -10.87 22.25 -2.17
C LEU A 524 -10.64 21.89 -3.65
N ALA A 525 -9.84 20.86 -3.92
CA ALA A 525 -9.62 20.33 -5.27
C ALA A 525 -10.92 19.87 -5.94
N GLU A 526 -11.81 19.22 -5.18
CA GLU A 526 -13.14 18.80 -5.67
C GLU A 526 -13.98 20.00 -6.11
N ILE A 527 -14.05 21.05 -5.28
CA ILE A 527 -14.81 22.27 -5.58
C ILE A 527 -14.21 23.02 -6.78
N TYR A 528 -12.88 23.11 -6.87
CA TYR A 528 -12.21 23.70 -8.03
C TYR A 528 -12.53 22.93 -9.31
N GLY A 529 -12.45 21.60 -9.28
CA GLY A 529 -12.72 20.77 -10.44
C GLY A 529 -14.18 20.83 -10.91
N ASP A 530 -15.13 20.94 -9.98
CA ASP A 530 -16.56 20.98 -10.30
C ASP A 530 -17.08 22.37 -10.70
N PHE A 531 -16.59 23.44 -10.07
CA PHE A 531 -17.22 24.77 -10.20
C PHE A 531 -16.27 25.89 -10.65
N PHE A 532 -14.96 25.74 -10.44
CA PHE A 532 -14.00 26.83 -10.67
C PHE A 532 -12.79 26.37 -11.50
N ALA A 533 -13.06 25.55 -12.52
CA ALA A 533 -12.01 24.95 -13.32
C ALA A 533 -11.11 25.97 -14.04
N ASP A 534 -11.67 27.13 -14.39
CA ASP A 534 -10.99 28.27 -15.01
C ASP A 534 -10.16 29.12 -14.02
N ARG A 535 -10.19 28.78 -12.73
CA ARG A 535 -9.47 29.47 -11.64
C ARG A 535 -8.53 28.54 -10.87
N ILE A 536 -8.30 27.32 -11.37
CA ILE A 536 -7.44 26.32 -10.72
C ILE A 536 -6.02 26.83 -10.44
N ASP A 537 -5.53 27.80 -11.22
CA ASP A 537 -4.21 28.40 -11.01
C ASP A 537 -4.05 29.04 -9.62
N ASP A 538 -5.12 29.57 -9.02
CA ASP A 538 -5.09 30.11 -7.65
C ASP A 538 -4.74 29.01 -6.62
N LEU A 539 -5.30 27.81 -6.77
CA LEU A 539 -4.96 26.64 -5.93
C LEU A 539 -3.51 26.20 -6.18
N MET A 540 -3.11 26.15 -7.45
CA MET A 540 -1.76 25.74 -7.83
C MET A 540 -0.70 26.68 -7.26
N GLU A 541 -0.91 27.98 -7.34
CA GLU A 541 -0.01 29.00 -6.77
C GLU A 541 0.07 28.88 -5.24
N HIS A 542 -1.07 28.73 -4.57
CA HIS A 542 -1.13 28.52 -3.12
C HIS A 542 -0.31 27.31 -2.68
N VAL A 543 -0.52 26.15 -3.30
CA VAL A 543 0.20 24.92 -2.95
C VAL A 543 1.69 25.05 -3.27
N LYS A 544 2.04 25.48 -4.49
CA LYS A 544 3.45 25.62 -4.93
C LYS A 544 4.26 26.54 -4.02
N SER A 545 3.67 27.64 -3.57
CA SER A 545 4.35 28.60 -2.68
C SER A 545 4.70 28.02 -1.31
N ARG A 546 4.12 26.88 -0.93
CA ARG A 546 4.25 26.25 0.40
C ARG A 546 4.83 24.84 0.37
N MET A 547 5.10 24.29 -0.81
CA MET A 547 5.70 22.96 -0.97
C MET A 547 7.08 22.85 -0.32
N SER A 548 7.88 23.92 -0.29
CA SER A 548 9.21 23.90 0.34
C SER A 548 9.17 23.58 1.82
N ASN A 549 8.04 23.83 2.48
CA ASN A 549 7.80 23.57 3.90
C ASN A 549 6.72 22.50 4.08
N GLN A 550 6.53 21.62 3.08
CA GLN A 550 5.60 20.49 3.13
C GLN A 550 4.14 20.88 3.44
N LEU A 551 3.69 22.04 2.99
CA LEU A 551 2.36 22.59 3.33
C LEU A 551 2.14 22.74 4.84
N CYS A 552 3.24 22.83 5.60
CA CYS A 552 3.28 22.88 7.06
C CYS A 552 2.73 21.60 7.73
N LEU A 553 2.85 20.46 7.05
CA LEU A 553 2.50 19.12 7.51
C LEU A 553 3.76 18.25 7.63
N TYR A 554 3.68 17.21 8.47
CA TYR A 554 4.68 16.14 8.42
C TYR A 554 4.55 15.33 7.12
N ARG A 555 5.60 14.57 6.81
CA ARG A 555 5.78 13.78 5.58
C ARG A 555 4.52 13.02 5.18
N GLU A 556 3.85 12.36 6.12
CA GLU A 556 2.64 11.56 5.88
C GLU A 556 1.49 12.43 5.38
N GLY A 557 1.20 13.53 6.10
CA GLY A 557 0.15 14.47 5.73
C GLY A 557 0.44 15.19 4.40
N TYR A 558 1.71 15.50 4.13
CA TYR A 558 2.11 16.11 2.86
C TYR A 558 1.92 15.14 1.68
N CYS A 559 2.34 13.89 1.82
CA CYS A 559 2.13 12.85 0.81
C CYS A 559 0.63 12.60 0.58
N ASP A 560 -0.14 12.41 1.65
CA ASP A 560 -1.61 12.21 1.59
C ASP A 560 -2.29 13.40 0.87
N THR A 561 -1.83 14.64 1.11
CA THR A 561 -2.36 15.83 0.45
C THR A 561 -2.09 15.84 -1.06
N LEU A 562 -0.84 15.60 -1.47
CA LEU A 562 -0.48 15.61 -2.90
C LEU A 562 -1.18 14.48 -3.66
N ILE A 563 -1.19 13.26 -3.11
CA ILE A 563 -1.84 12.10 -3.72
C ILE A 563 -3.37 12.33 -3.79
N GLY A 564 -3.98 12.80 -2.71
CA GLY A 564 -5.41 13.09 -2.66
C GLY A 564 -5.84 14.14 -3.69
N MET A 565 -5.10 15.25 -3.80
CA MET A 565 -5.37 16.26 -4.83
C MET A 565 -5.13 15.72 -6.24
N ALA A 566 -4.04 14.98 -6.47
CA ALA A 566 -3.74 14.40 -7.78
C ALA A 566 -4.89 13.50 -8.26
N LYS A 567 -5.37 12.62 -7.38
CA LYS A 567 -6.50 11.74 -7.64
C LYS A 567 -7.76 12.51 -8.01
N ILE A 568 -8.21 13.43 -7.15
CA ILE A 568 -9.45 14.21 -7.39
C ILE A 568 -9.36 15.01 -8.70
N LEU A 569 -8.26 15.72 -8.93
CA LEU A 569 -8.10 16.52 -10.14
C LEU A 569 -8.05 15.64 -11.40
N GLY A 570 -7.48 14.44 -11.29
CA GLY A 570 -7.52 13.43 -12.34
C GLY A 570 -8.94 13.03 -12.73
N GLU A 571 -9.80 12.79 -11.73
CA GLU A 571 -11.22 12.46 -11.94
C GLU A 571 -12.03 13.60 -12.55
N LYS A 572 -11.64 14.85 -12.28
CA LYS A 572 -12.27 16.07 -12.82
C LYS A 572 -11.71 16.48 -14.19
N ASN A 573 -11.00 15.58 -14.88
CA ASN A 573 -10.36 15.81 -16.19
C ASN A 573 -9.30 16.94 -16.19
N MET A 574 -8.73 17.28 -15.03
CA MET A 574 -7.65 18.26 -14.88
C MET A 574 -6.27 17.58 -14.93
N ARG A 575 -6.02 16.88 -16.05
CA ARG A 575 -4.88 15.97 -16.20
C ARG A 575 -3.52 16.62 -15.92
N MET A 576 -3.30 17.85 -16.39
CA MET A 576 -2.00 18.51 -16.23
C MET A 576 -1.66 18.78 -14.75
N GLN A 577 -2.64 19.24 -13.98
CA GLN A 577 -2.52 19.53 -12.55
C GLN A 577 -2.40 18.23 -11.74
N ALA A 578 -3.18 17.21 -12.11
CA ALA A 578 -3.11 15.88 -11.50
C ALA A 578 -1.70 15.27 -11.65
N LEU A 579 -1.15 15.31 -12.86
CA LEU A 579 0.20 14.82 -13.13
C LEU A 579 1.27 15.61 -12.39
N PHE A 580 1.12 16.93 -12.26
CA PHE A 580 2.04 17.76 -11.50
C PHE A 580 2.12 17.30 -10.03
N PHE A 581 0.98 17.16 -9.35
CA PHE A 581 0.98 16.74 -7.94
C PHE A 581 1.46 15.30 -7.76
N ALA A 582 1.10 14.40 -8.68
CA ALA A 582 1.59 13.02 -8.67
C ALA A 582 3.12 12.96 -8.84
N ASP A 583 3.70 13.73 -9.75
CA ASP A 583 5.15 13.76 -9.98
C ASP A 583 5.90 14.33 -8.78
N GLU A 584 5.39 15.40 -8.18
CA GLU A 584 5.97 15.98 -6.98
C GLU A 584 5.86 15.05 -5.78
N ALA A 585 4.74 14.30 -5.66
CA ALA A 585 4.61 13.24 -4.67
C ALA A 585 5.67 12.15 -4.88
N VAL A 586 5.83 11.61 -6.10
CA VAL A 586 6.86 10.59 -6.38
C VAL A 586 8.25 11.09 -6.00
N LYS A 587 8.62 12.30 -6.42
CA LYS A 587 9.94 12.88 -6.09
C LYS A 587 10.15 12.96 -4.59
N PHE A 588 9.17 13.46 -3.85
CA PHE A 588 9.26 13.60 -2.41
C PHE A 588 9.29 12.23 -1.71
N ILE A 589 8.45 11.27 -2.11
CA ILE A 589 8.43 9.91 -1.56
C ILE A 589 9.80 9.23 -1.74
N LEU A 590 10.41 9.35 -2.92
CA LEU A 590 11.69 8.72 -3.18
C LEU A 590 12.82 9.32 -2.36
N TYR A 591 12.73 10.61 -2.05
CA TYR A 591 13.71 11.38 -1.26
C TYR A 591 13.51 11.24 0.25
N ALA A 592 12.26 11.24 0.73
CA ALA A 592 11.92 11.44 2.14
C ALA A 592 11.37 10.20 2.85
N VAL A 593 10.71 9.27 2.15
CA VAL A 593 10.05 8.13 2.80
C VAL A 593 11.00 6.93 2.85
N MET A 594 11.49 6.62 4.05
CA MET A 594 12.44 5.52 4.28
C MET A 594 11.74 4.22 4.73
N ASN A 595 10.54 4.35 5.32
CA ASN A 595 9.70 3.21 5.66
C ASN A 595 9.22 2.50 4.38
N ARG A 596 9.50 1.19 4.26
CA ARG A 596 9.21 0.42 3.04
C ARG A 596 7.72 0.20 2.83
N TRP A 597 6.95 -0.05 3.89
CA TRP A 597 5.51 -0.24 3.81
C TRP A 597 4.84 1.03 3.31
N GLU A 598 5.15 2.17 3.94
CA GLU A 598 4.61 3.47 3.52
C GLU A 598 5.03 3.83 2.10
N ARG A 599 6.33 3.67 1.77
CA ARG A 599 6.85 3.97 0.43
C ARG A 599 6.20 3.11 -0.64
N CYS A 600 6.09 1.80 -0.43
CA CYS A 600 5.44 0.89 -1.38
C CYS A 600 3.96 1.24 -1.56
N ASN A 601 3.25 1.50 -0.46
CA ASN A 601 1.84 1.91 -0.50
C ASN A 601 1.63 3.17 -1.35
N TYR A 602 2.37 4.25 -1.06
CA TYR A 602 2.23 5.50 -1.80
C TYR A 602 2.59 5.38 -3.27
N LEU A 603 3.69 4.69 -3.60
CA LEU A 603 4.10 4.49 -4.99
C LEU A 603 3.10 3.60 -5.76
N LEU A 604 2.50 2.60 -5.11
CA LEU A 604 1.45 1.77 -5.73
C LEU A 604 0.17 2.56 -6.01
N GLN A 605 -0.27 3.41 -5.08
CA GLN A 605 -1.41 4.30 -5.32
C GLN A 605 -1.15 5.19 -6.54
N LEU A 606 0.03 5.81 -6.63
CA LEU A 606 0.41 6.63 -7.78
C LEU A 606 0.52 5.81 -9.08
N CYS A 607 0.97 4.55 -9.02
CA CYS A 607 0.94 3.65 -10.18
C CYS A 607 -0.50 3.46 -10.69
N CYS A 608 -1.46 3.24 -9.80
CA CYS A 608 -2.87 3.12 -10.17
C CYS A 608 -3.39 4.41 -10.83
N GLU A 609 -3.08 5.58 -10.27
CA GLU A 609 -3.48 6.86 -10.87
C GLU A 609 -2.85 7.09 -12.26
N TYR A 610 -1.54 6.84 -12.40
CA TYR A 610 -0.89 6.91 -13.71
C TYR A 610 -1.49 5.93 -14.71
N ALA A 611 -1.84 4.72 -14.29
CA ALA A 611 -2.46 3.73 -15.16
C ALA A 611 -3.85 4.19 -15.64
N ARG A 612 -4.66 4.79 -14.75
CA ARG A 612 -5.97 5.36 -15.10
C ARG A 612 -5.85 6.50 -16.09
N TRP A 613 -4.81 7.32 -15.97
CA TRP A 613 -4.54 8.38 -16.94
C TRP A 613 -3.86 7.84 -18.21
N GLY A 614 -3.47 6.58 -18.29
CA GLY A 614 -2.79 6.00 -19.45
C GLY A 614 -1.32 6.40 -19.58
N GLU A 615 -0.66 6.78 -18.48
CA GLU A 615 0.76 7.15 -18.43
C GLU A 615 1.66 5.90 -18.28
N THR A 616 1.72 5.07 -19.33
CA THR A 616 2.39 3.75 -19.27
C THR A 616 3.85 3.82 -18.82
N LEU A 617 4.61 4.83 -19.28
CA LEU A 617 6.03 4.98 -18.89
C LEU A 617 6.15 5.29 -17.39
N LYS A 618 5.31 6.19 -16.87
CA LYS A 618 5.33 6.56 -15.44
C LYS A 618 4.90 5.39 -14.57
N VAL A 619 3.92 4.59 -15.00
CA VAL A 619 3.58 3.32 -14.34
C VAL A 619 4.80 2.42 -14.26
N GLN A 620 5.50 2.20 -15.38
CA GLN A 620 6.65 1.31 -15.42
C GLN A 620 7.79 1.80 -14.51
N THR A 621 8.13 3.09 -14.55
CA THR A 621 9.22 3.64 -13.73
C THR A 621 8.87 3.65 -12.24
N THR A 622 7.64 4.01 -11.90
CA THR A 622 7.20 4.06 -10.50
C THR A 622 7.05 2.66 -9.92
N TYR A 623 6.55 1.71 -10.70
CA TYR A 623 6.44 0.31 -10.30
C TYR A 623 7.81 -0.36 -10.12
N ALA A 624 8.82 0.01 -10.92
CA ALA A 624 10.19 -0.43 -10.69
C ALA A 624 10.72 0.03 -9.32
N GLU A 625 10.38 1.26 -8.91
CA GLU A 625 10.72 1.76 -7.56
C GLU A 625 9.94 1.04 -6.45
N VAL A 626 8.70 0.61 -6.68
CA VAL A 626 7.96 -0.28 -5.75
C VAL A 626 8.73 -1.58 -5.56
N LEU A 627 9.11 -2.25 -6.66
CA LEU A 627 9.84 -3.52 -6.59
C LEU A 627 11.17 -3.34 -5.85
N LYS A 628 11.95 -2.31 -6.19
CA LYS A 628 13.19 -1.99 -5.50
C LYS A 628 12.99 -1.75 -3.99
N SER A 629 11.94 -1.01 -3.62
CA SER A 629 11.62 -0.67 -2.22
C SER A 629 11.10 -1.86 -1.42
N SER A 630 10.44 -2.83 -2.06
CA SER A 630 9.89 -4.02 -1.42
C SER A 630 10.94 -5.06 -0.99
N MET A 631 12.22 -4.88 -1.37
CA MET A 631 13.29 -5.82 -1.01
C MET A 631 13.88 -5.50 0.37
N GLY A 632 13.87 -6.50 1.27
CA GLY A 632 14.56 -6.46 2.55
C GLY A 632 13.93 -7.41 3.58
N PRO A 633 14.52 -7.58 4.77
CA PRO A 633 13.94 -8.42 5.83
C PRO A 633 12.74 -7.74 6.53
N ASP A 634 11.87 -8.56 7.13
CA ASP A 634 10.86 -8.13 8.10
C ASP A 634 11.54 -7.56 9.37
N TRP A 635 11.27 -6.29 9.65
CA TRP A 635 11.47 -5.52 10.89
C TRP A 635 12.72 -5.74 11.80
N TYR A 636 13.78 -6.39 11.34
CA TYR A 636 15.09 -6.44 12.04
C TYR A 636 16.21 -6.07 11.06
N LYS A 637 16.17 -4.86 10.52
CA LYS A 637 17.25 -4.33 9.67
C LYS A 637 18.54 -4.22 10.47
N GLU A 638 18.43 -3.97 11.77
CA GLU A 638 19.53 -3.55 12.61
C GLU A 638 20.42 -4.71 13.04
N ALA A 639 19.88 -5.92 13.20
CA ALA A 639 20.67 -7.12 13.46
C ALA A 639 21.65 -7.49 12.32
N GLN A 640 21.43 -6.96 11.11
CA GLN A 640 22.41 -7.10 10.02
C GLN A 640 23.60 -6.17 10.20
N LEU A 641 23.45 -5.06 10.93
CA LEU A 641 24.53 -4.15 11.25
C LEU A 641 25.46 -4.73 12.31
N ASP A 642 24.96 -5.63 13.17
CA ASP A 642 25.80 -6.41 14.10
C ASP A 642 26.92 -7.16 13.37
N LEU A 643 26.70 -7.56 12.10
CA LEU A 643 27.73 -8.20 11.27
C LEU A 643 28.96 -7.30 11.06
N ILE A 644 28.79 -5.98 11.08
CA ILE A 644 29.91 -5.03 11.05
C ILE A 644 30.73 -5.16 12.33
N ASN A 645 30.07 -5.31 13.48
CA ASN A 645 30.73 -5.46 14.76
C ASN A 645 31.35 -6.84 14.98
N GLU A 646 30.90 -7.87 14.24
CA GLU A 646 31.55 -9.18 14.22
C GLU A 646 33.01 -9.13 13.71
N PHE A 647 33.40 -8.12 12.92
CA PHE A 647 34.80 -7.94 12.51
C PHE A 647 35.74 -7.79 13.72
N ARG A 648 35.25 -7.32 14.87
CA ARG A 648 36.00 -7.26 16.13
C ARG A 648 36.53 -8.62 16.58
N LYS A 649 35.82 -9.71 16.26
CA LYS A 649 36.23 -11.09 16.60
C LYS A 649 37.22 -11.67 15.59
N SER A 650 37.46 -10.98 14.48
CA SER A 650 38.43 -11.37 13.46
C SER A 650 39.78 -10.70 13.69
N ASP A 651 40.85 -11.26 13.11
CA ASP A 651 42.16 -10.62 13.05
C ASP A 651 42.37 -9.86 11.72
N ILE A 652 41.27 -9.50 11.03
CA ILE A 652 41.32 -8.81 9.74
C ILE A 652 41.51 -7.31 9.99
N PRO A 653 42.62 -6.70 9.52
CA PRO A 653 42.77 -5.27 9.60
C PRO A 653 41.86 -4.57 8.59
N LEU A 654 41.19 -3.50 9.01
CA LEU A 654 40.40 -2.62 8.16
C LEU A 654 41.19 -1.36 7.83
N ASP A 655 41.15 -0.93 6.58
CA ASP A 655 41.70 0.37 6.19
C ASP A 655 40.70 1.52 6.43
N ALA A 656 41.18 2.77 6.31
CA ALA A 656 40.38 3.96 6.54
C ALA A 656 39.17 4.08 5.60
N VAL A 657 39.26 3.57 4.36
CA VAL A 657 38.14 3.62 3.40
C VAL A 657 37.06 2.62 3.81
N GLN A 658 37.45 1.43 4.26
CA GLN A 658 36.54 0.42 4.76
C GLN A 658 35.85 0.87 6.05
N VAL A 659 36.60 1.45 6.99
CA VAL A 659 36.04 2.03 8.22
C VAL A 659 35.05 3.15 7.89
N ALA A 660 35.41 4.07 6.99
CA ALA A 660 34.53 5.15 6.57
C ALA A 660 33.26 4.64 5.88
N HIS A 661 33.37 3.57 5.07
CA HIS A 661 32.21 2.96 4.43
C HIS A 661 31.28 2.29 5.44
N MET A 662 31.82 1.58 6.44
CA MET A 662 31.04 0.98 7.52
C MET A 662 30.36 2.05 8.40
N ALA A 663 31.07 3.15 8.70
CA ALA A 663 30.49 4.30 9.39
C ALA A 663 29.33 4.91 8.59
N ALA A 664 29.50 5.11 7.28
CA ALA A 664 28.44 5.63 6.42
C ALA A 664 27.19 4.74 6.39
N ILE A 665 27.34 3.41 6.46
CA ILE A 665 26.20 2.48 6.56
C ILE A 665 25.44 2.70 7.89
N PHE A 666 26.15 2.94 8.99
CA PHE A 666 25.51 3.29 10.25
C PHE A 666 24.79 4.64 10.19
N GLU A 667 25.37 5.65 9.53
CA GLU A 667 24.71 6.94 9.31
C GLU A 667 23.42 6.80 8.50
N GLU A 668 23.45 6.05 7.39
CA GLU A 668 22.25 5.79 6.60
C GLU A 668 21.19 5.01 7.39
N ALA A 669 21.61 4.14 8.31
CA ALA A 669 20.71 3.41 9.18
C ALA A 669 20.10 4.28 10.30
N SER A 670 20.77 5.35 10.74
CA SER A 670 20.32 6.19 11.85
C SER A 670 19.06 7.04 11.60
N GLY A 671 18.46 7.00 10.40
CA GLY A 671 17.24 7.75 10.00
C GLY A 671 15.92 7.30 10.68
N GLU A 672 14.77 7.42 9.98
CA GLU A 672 13.37 7.13 10.41
C GLU A 672 13.09 5.68 10.93
N MET A 673 14.09 4.96 11.41
CA MET A 673 13.92 3.61 11.92
C MET A 673 13.29 3.63 13.31
N THR A 674 12.35 2.70 13.50
CA THR A 674 11.54 2.53 14.71
C THR A 674 12.37 2.23 15.98
N PHE A 675 13.68 1.96 15.84
CA PHE A 675 14.61 1.66 16.93
C PHE A 675 15.96 2.40 16.80
N GLN A 676 15.95 3.72 16.72
CA GLN A 676 17.18 4.57 16.73
C GLN A 676 18.20 4.15 17.80
N ARG A 677 17.72 3.73 18.98
CA ARG A 677 18.58 3.26 20.08
C ARG A 677 19.39 2.01 19.74
N TYR A 678 18.87 1.11 18.88
CA TYR A 678 19.60 -0.08 18.48
C TYR A 678 20.79 0.28 17.58
N VAL A 679 20.57 1.07 16.53
CA VAL A 679 21.66 1.53 15.66
C VAL A 679 22.69 2.31 16.47
N GLN A 680 22.25 3.14 17.41
CA GLN A 680 23.13 3.83 18.34
C GLN A 680 23.96 2.86 19.20
N GLN A 681 23.38 1.74 19.65
CA GLN A 681 24.14 0.68 20.34
C GLN A 681 25.18 0.04 19.44
N GLU A 682 24.84 -0.30 18.20
CA GLU A 682 25.81 -0.85 17.25
C GLU A 682 26.92 0.15 16.90
N LYS A 683 26.61 1.44 16.77
CA LYS A 683 27.62 2.50 16.62
C LYS A 683 28.55 2.60 17.84
N ASN A 684 28.02 2.43 19.05
CA ASN A 684 28.84 2.40 20.28
C ASN A 684 29.82 1.22 20.27
N GLU A 685 29.37 0.04 19.83
CA GLU A 685 30.24 -1.13 19.69
C GLU A 685 31.26 -0.96 18.56
N PHE A 686 30.89 -0.26 17.48
CA PHE A 686 31.76 -0.01 16.35
C PHE A 686 33.03 0.77 16.71
N VAL A 687 32.96 1.66 17.72
CA VAL A 687 34.16 2.31 18.28
C VAL A 687 35.21 1.28 18.71
N ALA A 688 34.79 0.21 19.37
CA ALA A 688 35.68 -0.88 19.79
C ALA A 688 36.15 -1.73 18.60
N THR A 689 35.27 -1.96 17.63
CA THR A 689 35.60 -2.65 16.37
C THR A 689 36.73 -1.92 15.63
N ILE A 690 36.64 -0.59 15.48
CA ILE A 690 37.70 0.23 14.85
C ILE A 690 39.00 0.15 15.65
N ALA A 691 38.93 0.23 16.99
CA ALA A 691 40.13 0.19 17.83
C ALA A 691 40.90 -1.13 17.68
N LYS A 692 40.16 -2.23 17.48
CA LYS A 692 40.69 -3.58 17.31
C LYS A 692 41.20 -3.85 15.89
N THR A 693 40.51 -3.35 14.87
CA THR A 693 40.74 -3.72 13.46
C THR A 693 41.47 -2.66 12.63
N SER A 694 41.44 -1.38 13.03
CA SER A 694 42.20 -0.30 12.36
C SER A 694 43.25 0.27 13.32
N SER A 695 42.93 1.36 14.01
CA SER A 695 43.81 1.98 14.98
C SER A 695 43.03 2.66 16.10
N LEU A 696 43.67 2.83 17.26
CA LEU A 696 43.12 3.60 18.36
C LEU A 696 42.84 5.07 17.95
N SER A 697 43.67 5.63 17.07
CA SER A 697 43.49 7.00 16.59
C SER A 697 42.20 7.14 15.77
N ASP A 698 41.91 6.17 14.90
CA ASP A 698 40.70 6.19 14.09
C ASP A 698 39.45 5.98 14.96
N ALA A 699 39.54 5.10 15.97
CA ALA A 699 38.45 4.86 16.91
C ALA A 699 38.12 6.12 17.72
N ILE A 700 39.14 6.83 18.21
CA ILE A 700 38.96 8.12 18.89
C ILE A 700 38.41 9.17 17.91
N GLY A 701 38.92 9.20 16.67
CA GLY A 701 38.43 10.12 15.63
C GLY A 701 36.95 9.92 15.33
N TYR A 702 36.52 8.67 15.14
CA TYR A 702 35.11 8.30 14.93
C TYR A 702 34.27 8.64 16.16
N TYR A 703 34.70 8.26 17.38
CA TYR A 703 34.01 8.61 18.61
C TYR A 703 33.80 10.12 18.77
N MET A 704 34.83 10.92 18.51
CA MET A 704 34.75 12.38 18.57
C MET A 704 33.80 12.94 17.51
N PHE A 705 33.86 12.42 16.28
CA PHE A 705 33.00 12.85 15.18
C PHE A 705 31.52 12.57 15.50
N GLU A 706 31.18 11.36 15.95
CA GLU A 706 29.79 11.00 16.25
C GLU A 706 29.26 11.67 17.54
N THR A 707 30.14 12.00 18.49
CA THR A 707 29.73 12.65 19.74
C THR A 707 29.56 14.17 19.54
N LEU A 708 30.56 14.83 18.97
CA LEU A 708 30.58 16.28 18.78
C LEU A 708 31.50 16.65 17.61
N PRO A 709 30.99 16.63 16.37
CA PRO A 709 31.78 16.98 15.20
C PRO A 709 32.02 18.50 15.15
N SER A 710 32.76 18.96 14.13
CA SER A 710 33.01 20.40 13.96
C SER A 710 31.68 21.20 13.85
N PRO A 711 31.62 22.46 14.30
CA PRO A 711 30.41 23.28 14.19
C PRO A 711 29.83 23.31 12.76
N GLU A 712 30.68 23.35 11.75
CA GLU A 712 30.28 23.31 10.35
C GLU A 712 29.60 21.97 9.99
N SER A 713 30.11 20.85 10.53
CA SER A 713 29.50 19.53 10.34
C SER A 713 28.18 19.40 11.09
N ILE A 714 28.08 19.92 12.32
CA ILE A 714 26.83 19.90 13.10
C ILE A 714 25.73 20.63 12.32
N ILE A 715 26.04 21.83 11.82
CA ILE A 715 25.11 22.62 11.01
C ILE A 715 24.75 21.88 9.73
N CYS A 716 25.75 21.31 9.04
CA CYS A 716 25.50 20.54 7.82
C CYS A 716 24.57 19.37 8.08
N ASN A 717 24.89 18.51 9.05
CA ASN A 717 24.11 17.33 9.40
C ASN A 717 22.67 17.69 9.80
N ALA A 718 22.49 18.75 10.62
CA ALA A 718 21.18 19.18 11.09
C ALA A 718 20.32 19.90 10.03
N GLU A 719 20.92 20.47 8.99
CA GLU A 719 20.21 21.30 7.99
C GLU A 719 20.19 20.71 6.57
N GLU A 720 21.00 19.67 6.29
CA GLU A 720 21.09 19.02 4.99
C GLU A 720 19.80 18.30 4.65
N TRP A 721 19.23 17.57 5.62
CA TRP A 721 17.98 16.84 5.44
C TRP A 721 16.78 17.64 5.98
N LYS A 722 16.12 18.37 5.08
CA LYS A 722 15.04 19.32 5.42
C LYS A 722 13.67 18.69 5.66
N VAL A 723 13.57 17.36 5.64
CA VAL A 723 12.29 16.66 5.82
C VAL A 723 11.80 16.88 7.23
N ASP A 724 10.53 17.26 7.36
CA ASP A 724 9.86 17.47 8.64
C ASP A 724 10.53 18.50 9.55
N MET A 725 11.31 19.42 8.96
CA MET A 725 12.09 20.44 9.64
C MET A 725 11.26 21.72 9.84
N PRO A 726 10.65 21.97 11.02
CA PRO A 726 9.73 23.08 11.22
C PRO A 726 10.46 24.43 11.27
N LYS A 727 11.71 24.40 11.72
CA LYS A 727 12.69 25.49 11.67
C LYS A 727 14.03 24.92 11.27
N LEU A 728 14.87 25.76 10.69
CA LEU A 728 16.24 25.39 10.35
C LEU A 728 16.97 24.81 11.57
N GLY A 729 17.45 23.57 11.46
CA GLY A 729 18.13 22.83 12.53
C GLY A 729 17.23 22.00 13.46
N ASP A 730 15.90 22.11 13.35
CA ASP A 730 14.93 21.31 14.12
C ASP A 730 14.49 20.04 13.34
N GLY A 731 15.40 19.43 12.57
CA GLY A 731 15.15 18.21 11.80
C GLY A 731 15.21 16.93 12.64
N TYR A 732 15.18 15.77 11.97
CA TYR A 732 15.34 14.47 12.61
C TYR A 732 16.75 14.22 13.16
N ASP A 733 17.76 14.82 12.54
CA ASP A 733 19.15 14.79 13.00
C ASP A 733 19.47 16.13 13.69
N LEU A 734 19.93 16.08 14.93
CA LEU A 734 20.40 17.26 15.67
C LEU A 734 21.86 17.63 15.32
N GLY A 735 22.47 16.86 14.41
CA GLY A 735 23.80 17.05 13.86
C GLY A 735 24.95 16.56 14.72
N ALA A 736 24.67 16.00 15.91
CA ALA A 736 25.64 15.50 16.88
C ALA A 736 24.99 14.51 17.85
N ASN A 737 25.81 13.95 18.75
CA ASN A 737 25.39 13.04 19.82
C ASN A 737 24.77 11.73 19.31
N HIS A 738 25.37 11.16 18.25
CA HIS A 738 24.95 9.92 17.63
C HIS A 738 25.38 8.67 18.40
N LEU A 739 26.11 8.83 19.51
CA LEU A 739 26.54 7.75 20.42
C LEU A 739 25.93 7.93 21.81
N ILE A 740 25.86 6.84 22.57
CA ILE A 740 25.77 6.92 24.04
C ILE A 740 27.20 6.92 24.54
N GLU A 741 27.72 8.08 24.93
CA GLU A 741 29.15 8.29 25.15
C GLU A 741 29.73 7.32 26.17
N ALA A 742 28.99 7.06 27.27
CA ALA A 742 29.39 6.12 28.29
C ALA A 742 29.45 4.67 27.76
N SER A 743 28.49 4.26 26.95
CA SER A 743 28.50 2.91 26.36
C SER A 743 29.69 2.73 25.41
N ALA A 744 29.89 3.69 24.50
CA ALA A 744 30.98 3.70 23.53
C ALA A 744 32.37 3.67 24.21
N ILE A 745 32.58 4.51 25.24
CA ILE A 745 33.83 4.53 26.01
C ILE A 745 34.04 3.21 26.76
N CYS A 746 33.00 2.64 27.37
CA CYS A 746 33.13 1.34 28.03
C CYS A 746 33.58 0.25 27.05
N GLN A 747 33.01 0.23 25.84
CA GLN A 747 33.38 -0.72 24.79
C GLN A 747 34.82 -0.51 24.31
N LEU A 748 35.22 0.74 24.05
CA LEU A 748 36.59 1.10 23.64
C LEU A 748 37.64 0.68 24.69
N LEU A 749 37.40 0.98 25.97
CA LEU A 749 38.33 0.67 27.05
C LEU A 749 38.55 -0.83 27.24
N ARG A 750 37.57 -1.68 26.94
CA ARG A 750 37.71 -3.14 26.99
C ARG A 750 38.67 -3.68 25.91
N GLU A 751 38.72 -3.05 24.73
CA GLU A 751 39.64 -3.44 23.65
C GLU A 751 41.05 -2.87 23.82
N CYS A 752 41.18 -1.73 24.50
CA CYS A 752 42.45 -1.06 24.73
C CYS A 752 43.33 -1.72 25.82
N LYS A 753 43.48 -3.04 25.80
CA LYS A 753 44.23 -3.80 26.83
C LYS A 753 45.73 -3.47 26.87
N ALA A 754 46.29 -2.93 25.79
CA ALA A 754 47.67 -2.47 25.75
C ALA A 754 47.91 -1.16 26.55
N ILE A 755 46.84 -0.44 26.92
CA ILE A 755 46.91 0.79 27.72
C ILE A 755 46.95 0.42 29.21
N SER A 756 47.71 1.20 29.98
CA SER A 756 47.83 1.06 31.44
C SER A 756 46.45 0.89 32.11
N PRO A 757 46.27 -0.14 32.95
CA PRO A 757 45.01 -0.37 33.65
C PRO A 757 44.58 0.81 34.53
N TYR A 758 45.54 1.58 35.05
CA TYR A 758 45.27 2.82 35.80
C TYR A 758 44.62 3.90 34.93
N ILE A 759 45.05 4.04 33.68
CA ILE A 759 44.46 5.00 32.73
C ILE A 759 43.05 4.54 32.35
N ARG A 760 42.87 3.25 32.06
CA ARG A 760 41.54 2.70 31.75
C ARG A 760 40.58 2.90 32.92
N TYR A 761 41.03 2.64 34.15
CA TYR A 761 40.24 2.86 35.35
C TYR A 761 39.87 4.35 35.51
N ALA A 762 40.84 5.25 35.46
CA ALA A 762 40.62 6.67 35.62
C ALA A 762 39.64 7.24 34.57
N ILE A 763 39.76 6.85 33.30
CA ILE A 763 38.81 7.26 32.25
C ILE A 763 37.43 6.65 32.51
N SER A 764 37.35 5.37 32.86
CA SER A 764 36.06 4.73 33.11
C SER A 764 35.27 5.37 34.24
N GLU A 765 35.94 5.89 35.28
CA GLU A 765 35.27 6.61 36.37
C GLU A 765 34.63 7.93 35.91
N LEU A 766 35.19 8.61 34.91
CA LEU A 766 34.62 9.86 34.39
C LEU A 766 33.25 9.65 33.72
N PHE A 767 33.04 8.46 33.15
CA PHE A 767 31.84 8.13 32.38
C PHE A 767 30.88 7.19 33.12
N TRP A 768 31.27 6.59 34.26
CA TRP A 768 30.39 5.69 35.03
C TRP A 768 29.11 6.41 35.47
N GLU A 769 29.24 7.59 36.10
CA GLU A 769 28.09 8.40 36.51
C GLU A 769 27.59 9.23 35.33
N ASN A 770 26.56 8.73 34.64
CA ASN A 770 25.96 9.35 33.47
C ASN A 770 24.43 9.23 33.48
N TRP A 771 23.77 9.93 32.55
CA TRP A 771 22.31 9.96 32.43
C TRP A 771 21.68 8.61 32.03
N ASP A 772 22.43 7.72 31.38
CA ASP A 772 22.02 6.37 30.97
C ASP A 772 22.61 5.25 31.85
N LYS A 773 23.02 5.58 33.07
CA LYS A 773 23.68 4.64 34.00
C LYS A 773 22.91 3.35 34.20
N LEU A 774 21.57 3.41 34.26
CA LEU A 774 20.71 2.23 34.47
C LEU A 774 20.93 1.13 33.40
N HIS A 775 21.33 1.50 32.19
CA HIS A 775 21.61 0.55 31.11
C HIS A 775 23.09 0.13 31.03
N ASN A 776 24.02 0.95 31.54
CA ASN A 776 25.47 0.75 31.39
C ASN A 776 26.19 0.25 32.67
N ASP A 777 25.55 0.28 33.85
CA ASP A 777 26.18 -0.03 35.15
C ASP A 777 26.85 -1.42 35.18
N ASN A 778 26.18 -2.44 34.64
CA ASN A 778 26.72 -3.79 34.54
C ASN A 778 27.96 -3.87 33.62
N GLN A 779 27.99 -3.07 32.55
CA GLN A 779 29.12 -3.05 31.63
C GLN A 779 30.37 -2.44 32.29
N TYR A 780 30.18 -1.34 33.02
CA TYR A 780 31.23 -0.68 33.79
C TYR A 780 31.72 -1.52 34.96
N ALA A 781 30.82 -2.17 35.71
CA ALA A 781 31.19 -3.09 36.78
C ALA A 781 32.06 -4.25 36.25
N SER A 782 31.73 -4.79 35.07
CA SER A 782 32.53 -5.82 34.42
C SER A 782 33.90 -5.28 33.99
N LEU A 783 33.97 -4.09 33.38
CA LEU A 783 35.24 -3.45 33.00
C LEU A 783 36.14 -3.21 34.23
N HIS A 784 35.59 -2.73 35.34
CA HIS A 784 36.34 -2.54 36.59
C HIS A 784 36.82 -3.85 37.17
N SER A 785 35.99 -4.89 37.13
CA SER A 785 36.39 -6.23 37.54
C SER A 785 37.59 -6.74 36.73
N GLU A 786 37.54 -6.59 35.40
CA GLU A 786 38.66 -6.96 34.51
C GLU A 786 39.95 -6.18 34.84
N ILE A 787 39.84 -4.87 35.07
CA ILE A 787 40.99 -4.03 35.45
C ILE A 787 41.59 -4.45 36.80
N ILE A 788 40.74 -4.71 37.80
CA ILE A 788 41.18 -5.14 39.15
C ILE A 788 41.91 -6.48 39.05
N VAL A 789 41.38 -7.42 38.27
CA VAL A 789 42.02 -8.72 38.03
C VAL A 789 43.39 -8.54 37.37
N GLU A 790 43.51 -7.66 36.39
CA GLU A 790 44.77 -7.38 35.69
C GLU A 790 45.83 -6.73 36.58
N LEU A 791 45.43 -5.81 37.46
CA LEU A 791 46.32 -5.14 38.41
C LEU A 791 46.78 -6.06 39.55
N GLY A 792 45.95 -7.04 39.91
CA GLY A 792 46.15 -7.91 41.06
C GLY A 792 45.71 -7.25 42.38
N MET A 793 45.26 -8.09 43.32
CA MET A 793 44.56 -7.67 44.54
C MET A 793 45.33 -6.64 45.38
N GLU A 794 46.65 -6.83 45.56
CA GLU A 794 47.48 -5.93 46.38
C GLU A 794 47.59 -4.53 45.78
N LYS A 795 47.88 -4.41 44.48
CA LYS A 795 48.01 -3.12 43.78
C LYS A 795 46.68 -2.40 43.63
N SER A 796 45.58 -3.15 43.47
CA SER A 796 44.24 -2.57 43.46
C SER A 796 43.86 -1.99 44.83
N ILE A 797 44.22 -2.69 45.93
CA ILE A 797 44.00 -2.20 47.30
C ILE A 797 44.81 -0.93 47.59
N GLU A 798 46.08 -0.92 47.18
CA GLU A 798 47.00 0.20 47.43
C GLU A 798 46.62 1.46 46.63
N ASN A 799 46.33 1.31 45.33
CA ASN A 799 46.25 2.43 44.41
C ASN A 799 44.81 2.85 44.05
N LEU A 800 43.86 1.92 43.95
CA LEU A 800 42.48 2.24 43.54
C LEU A 800 41.53 2.41 44.75
N LEU A 801 41.66 1.54 45.75
CA LEU A 801 40.83 1.54 46.95
C LEU A 801 41.09 2.76 47.86
N ALA A 802 42.30 3.31 47.83
CA ALA A 802 42.65 4.55 48.50
C ALA A 802 41.93 5.77 47.88
N GLU A 803 41.81 5.82 46.55
CA GLU A 803 41.05 6.85 45.83
C GLU A 803 39.53 6.71 46.03
N LEU A 804 39.00 5.49 45.92
CA LEU A 804 37.59 5.19 46.23
C LEU A 804 37.18 5.61 47.65
N LYS A 805 38.03 5.31 48.65
CA LYS A 805 37.81 5.72 50.05
C LYS A 805 37.89 7.23 50.26
N ASN A 806 38.69 7.95 49.48
CA ASN A 806 38.77 9.40 49.55
C ASN A 806 37.55 10.08 48.91
N ARG A 807 36.92 9.46 47.89
CA ARG A 807 35.72 10.00 47.22
C ARG A 807 34.41 9.67 47.96
N LEU A 808 34.29 8.48 48.57
CA LEU A 808 33.17 8.13 49.46
C LEU A 808 33.08 8.99 50.74
N LYS A 809 34.11 9.82 51.02
CA LYS A 809 34.08 10.83 52.08
C LYS A 809 33.53 12.19 51.62
N ILE A 810 33.29 12.37 50.32
CA ILE A 810 32.87 13.65 49.70
C ILE A 810 31.43 13.57 49.13
N SER A 811 30.82 12.38 49.02
CA SER A 811 29.36 12.21 48.89
C SER A 811 28.69 12.20 50.26
#